data_AF-A0A4Q1JL04-F1
#
_entry.id   AF-A0A4Q1JL04-F1
#
_cell.length_a   1.000
_cell.length_b   1.000
_cell.length_c   1.000
_cell.angle_alpha   90.00
_cell.angle_beta   90.00
_cell.angle_gamma   90.00
#
_symmetry.space_group_name_H-M   'P 1'
#
loop_
_entity.id
_entity.type
_entity.pdbx_description
1 polymer ?
#
loop_
_entity_poly.entity_id
_entity_poly.type
_entity_poly.pdbx_seq_one_letter_code
_entity_poly.pdbx_strand_id
1 'polypeptide(L)'
;MAKAFLSHSSKDKDLVRRVATQLGNKNCVLDEISFDPGRKTLEQIFSELDSSDVFVLFISSDSLDSPWVKKEIRRSKENLKTDYLDRIIPIIIDVNVKYSDERIPKWISKPYNLKYINNEVIILKKIHQALKEVNFKKTKFNQDIENNFVGRNSEMQKFENEINNLDNWMPTYIVAYNYFEGIGRRTFLKNALRKYKLTEYLETPTAITVDAKESIENFIYKLNTISKNSEILDYDFSAIEFEEKIDIAVNLVKQFMEFKEIIYIIDDGGIILPNGSIVNWFTSLVNYDIFDNNLVICLISRFRPNEFKLKREKKSLVYRIPELSQPETKNLFLRLLRIYGLENINREDKEYFIGHLRGIPSQIIYAVNLIEISSLEAKRNISEIAEFSDNYSSTILNHLKDSPIAYQLVVFMASNEIFSLELINKVFGDNNDTSIALQKLYDLSLFNFVFGGYEYLKLNPTLSDYINRSKIKLDKKYDNQLTQISKQLLNEDLDDIIVEDYSEFLLTLQKMLENEVKIPKKYFIPSLIIKNIIKEYDKGNYDYVIKICLELLEQTNYDDQVIWETNYRLTQAYARTRNEKFFDYVQFFNNDVNKLDYYFLLGFYHRHKGNKSRAIDNYLKALEYYPEHSRTKREIVNLYLSTGNYGDALNLAKENYEKRRTNIYHIHSYFICLLRSKKKPTKSVVETLNELMEAVKRSSDIKSEDMFQCMKGEYLYYVEDDFEQANEILIEAMKLNKNKSYPKKSLLAIYKDKGLESAFDELQSSIEIEDDED
;
A
#
# COMPACT_ATOMS: atom_id res chain seq x y z
N MET A 1 12.52 -1.69 28.62
CA MET A 1 11.62 -0.73 27.95
C MET A 1 10.94 0.11 29.01
N ALA A 2 10.57 1.34 28.68
CA ALA A 2 9.84 2.22 29.58
C ALA A 2 8.43 1.68 29.88
N LYS A 3 7.93 1.94 31.09
CA LYS A 3 6.60 1.49 31.54
C LYS A 3 5.69 2.65 31.94
N ALA A 4 4.42 2.56 31.56
CA ALA A 4 3.37 3.50 31.94
C ALA A 4 2.41 2.89 32.97
N PHE A 5 2.22 3.55 34.11
CA PHE A 5 1.19 3.20 35.09
C PHE A 5 -0.13 3.90 34.73
N LEU A 6 -1.21 3.15 34.56
CA LEU A 6 -2.51 3.69 34.11
C LEU A 6 -3.49 3.86 35.28
N SER A 7 -3.53 5.07 35.87
CA SER A 7 -4.40 5.41 37.00
C SER A 7 -5.78 5.85 36.53
N HIS A 8 -6.83 5.16 36.98
CA HIS A 8 -8.20 5.34 36.49
C HIS A 8 -9.26 4.88 37.52
N SER A 9 -10.53 5.25 37.30
CA SER A 9 -11.66 4.67 38.04
C SER A 9 -12.05 3.31 37.46
N SER A 10 -12.59 2.42 38.28
CA SER A 10 -13.16 1.15 37.81
C SER A 10 -14.30 1.32 36.79
N LYS A 11 -14.94 2.50 36.74
CA LYS A 11 -15.96 2.84 35.75
C LYS A 11 -15.39 3.29 34.40
N ASP A 12 -14.14 3.75 34.37
CA ASP A 12 -13.45 4.16 33.14
C ASP A 12 -12.68 3.01 32.49
N LYS A 13 -12.85 1.79 33.02
CA LYS A 13 -11.98 0.65 32.78
C LYS A 13 -11.99 0.18 31.33
N ASP A 14 -13.11 0.30 30.62
CA ASP A 14 -13.19 -0.17 29.23
C ASP A 14 -12.28 0.61 28.30
N LEU A 15 -12.25 1.95 28.43
CA LEU A 15 -11.31 2.79 27.68
C LEU A 15 -9.85 2.45 28.05
N VAL A 16 -9.56 2.33 29.34
CA VAL A 16 -8.20 2.11 29.82
C VAL A 16 -7.69 0.71 29.46
N ARG A 17 -8.57 -0.30 29.43
CA ARG A 17 -8.24 -1.65 28.98
C ARG A 17 -7.84 -1.64 27.51
N ARG A 18 -8.61 -0.98 26.64
CA ARG A 18 -8.23 -0.82 25.23
C ARG A 18 -6.87 -0.15 25.09
N VAL A 19 -6.66 0.97 25.79
CA VAL A 19 -5.36 1.66 25.82
C VAL A 19 -4.22 0.74 26.30
N ALA A 20 -4.44 -0.05 27.35
CA ALA A 20 -3.44 -0.98 27.89
C ALA A 20 -3.11 -2.09 26.88
N THR A 21 -4.11 -2.68 26.23
CA THR A 21 -3.93 -3.70 25.19
C THR A 21 -3.04 -3.17 24.06
N GLN A 22 -3.30 -1.95 23.59
CA GLN A 22 -2.51 -1.32 22.52
C GLN A 22 -1.05 -1.04 22.94
N LEU A 23 -0.83 -0.60 24.18
CA LEU A 23 0.52 -0.36 24.72
C LEU A 23 1.31 -1.66 24.87
N GLY A 24 0.60 -2.75 25.16
CA GLY A 24 1.13 -4.08 25.41
C GLY A 24 1.64 -4.27 26.85
N ASN A 25 1.50 -5.49 27.37
CA ASN A 25 1.78 -5.85 28.78
C ASN A 25 3.20 -5.52 29.27
N LYS A 26 4.16 -5.32 28.36
CA LYS A 26 5.54 -4.95 28.70
C LYS A 26 5.73 -3.45 28.92
N ASN A 27 4.87 -2.61 28.36
CA ASN A 27 4.98 -1.15 28.37
C ASN A 27 3.93 -0.45 29.25
N CYS A 28 2.97 -1.18 29.80
CA CYS A 28 1.99 -0.63 30.74
C CYS A 28 1.75 -1.53 31.95
N VAL A 29 1.28 -0.93 33.03
CA VAL A 29 0.78 -1.61 34.22
C VAL A 29 -0.71 -1.33 34.34
N LEU A 30 -1.50 -2.40 34.45
CA LEU A 30 -2.94 -2.37 34.75
C LEU A 30 -3.24 -3.39 35.84
N ASP A 31 -4.13 -3.03 36.78
CA ASP A 31 -4.51 -3.87 37.92
C ASP A 31 -4.93 -5.30 37.54
N GLU A 32 -5.70 -5.46 36.44
CA GLU A 32 -6.16 -6.77 35.95
C GLU A 32 -5.07 -7.62 35.29
N ILE A 33 -4.03 -6.97 34.75
CA ILE A 33 -3.03 -7.63 33.90
C ILE A 33 -1.76 -7.93 34.71
N SER A 34 -1.40 -7.05 35.63
CA SER A 34 -0.10 -7.04 36.28
C SER A 34 -0.09 -7.60 37.69
N PHE A 35 -1.26 -7.84 38.32
CA PHE A 35 -1.32 -8.19 39.75
C PHE A 35 -1.46 -9.70 40.01
N ASP A 36 -0.49 -10.26 40.75
CA ASP A 36 -0.56 -11.62 41.31
C ASP A 36 -1.80 -11.86 42.20
N PRO A 37 -2.56 -12.94 41.98
CA PRO A 37 -3.69 -13.30 42.83
C PRO A 37 -3.25 -13.60 44.27
N GLY A 38 -3.98 -13.08 45.25
CA GLY A 38 -3.76 -13.34 46.69
C GLY A 38 -2.84 -12.36 47.43
N ARG A 39 -2.30 -11.33 46.77
CA ARG A 39 -1.51 -10.26 47.42
C ARG A 39 -2.37 -9.08 47.87
N LYS A 40 -1.84 -8.25 48.78
CA LYS A 40 -2.47 -6.99 49.19
C LYS A 40 -2.39 -5.97 48.05
N THR A 41 -3.55 -5.63 47.51
CA THR A 41 -3.70 -4.74 46.33
C THR A 41 -2.96 -3.42 46.45
N LEU A 42 -2.98 -2.77 47.63
CA LEU A 42 -2.39 -1.45 47.83
C LEU A 42 -0.85 -1.47 47.78
N GLU A 43 -0.22 -2.50 48.36
CA GLU A 43 1.24 -2.64 48.33
C GLU A 43 1.73 -2.91 46.90
N GLN A 44 0.94 -3.66 46.12
CA GLN A 44 1.24 -3.97 44.73
C GLN A 44 1.05 -2.77 43.80
N ILE A 45 -0.02 -1.98 43.97
CA ILE A 45 -0.22 -0.72 43.26
C ILE A 45 1.00 0.19 43.41
N PHE A 46 1.49 0.37 44.63
CA PHE A 46 2.66 1.22 44.87
C PHE A 46 3.95 0.62 44.33
N SER A 47 4.16 -0.69 44.48
CA SER A 47 5.34 -1.36 43.88
C SER A 47 5.38 -1.19 42.37
N GLU A 48 4.26 -1.39 41.68
CA GLU A 48 4.21 -1.25 40.22
C GLU A 48 4.35 0.22 39.79
N LEU A 49 3.72 1.15 40.50
CA LEU A 49 3.86 2.59 40.29
C LEU A 49 5.31 3.06 40.50
N ASP A 50 5.99 2.57 41.52
CA ASP A 50 7.39 2.88 41.82
C ASP A 50 8.35 2.30 40.77
N SER A 51 7.95 1.24 40.07
CA SER A 51 8.72 0.63 38.97
C SER A 51 8.41 1.21 37.58
N SER A 52 7.44 2.13 37.51
CA SER A 52 6.98 2.74 36.26
C SER A 52 7.68 4.07 36.00
N ASP A 53 7.90 4.40 34.73
CA ASP A 53 8.59 5.62 34.33
C ASP A 53 7.64 6.77 34.01
N VAL A 54 6.41 6.44 33.61
CA VAL A 54 5.38 7.38 33.20
C VAL A 54 4.11 7.11 34.01
N PHE A 55 3.50 8.14 34.57
CA PHE A 55 2.21 8.03 35.26
C PHE A 55 1.12 8.69 34.41
N VAL A 56 0.17 7.90 33.96
CA VAL A 56 -0.97 8.37 33.18
C VAL A 56 -2.17 8.46 34.10
N LEU A 57 -2.73 9.66 34.23
CA LEU A 57 -3.91 9.91 35.05
C LEU A 57 -5.12 10.18 34.14
N PHE A 58 -6.06 9.24 34.12
CA PHE A 58 -7.34 9.39 33.46
C PHE A 58 -8.31 10.12 34.40
N ILE A 59 -8.62 11.37 34.07
CA ILE A 59 -9.43 12.28 34.89
C ILE A 59 -10.89 12.21 34.42
N SER A 60 -11.73 11.66 35.28
CA SER A 60 -13.19 11.65 35.19
C SER A 60 -13.78 12.12 36.53
N SER A 61 -15.08 12.42 36.58
CA SER A 61 -15.70 12.75 37.87
C SER A 61 -15.54 11.60 38.87
N ASP A 62 -15.68 10.36 38.40
CA ASP A 62 -15.52 9.15 39.22
C ASP A 62 -14.06 8.91 39.65
N SER A 63 -13.08 9.17 38.79
CA SER A 63 -11.66 8.99 39.15
C SER A 63 -11.19 10.03 40.17
N LEU A 64 -11.71 11.27 40.08
CA LEU A 64 -11.45 12.32 41.06
C LEU A 64 -12.10 12.04 42.42
N ASP A 65 -13.14 11.22 42.48
CA ASP A 65 -13.79 10.84 43.74
C ASP A 65 -13.20 9.56 44.36
N SER A 66 -12.59 8.69 43.53
CA SER A 66 -11.98 7.43 43.92
C SER A 66 -10.89 7.57 45.02
N PRO A 67 -11.02 6.88 46.16
CA PRO A 67 -9.99 6.86 47.20
C PRO A 67 -8.66 6.27 46.73
N TRP A 68 -8.69 5.35 45.76
CA TRP A 68 -7.50 4.69 45.22
C TRP A 68 -6.69 5.63 44.34
N VAL A 69 -7.35 6.26 43.36
CA VAL A 69 -6.74 7.26 42.47
C VAL A 69 -6.15 8.42 43.28
N LYS A 70 -6.85 8.89 44.34
CA LYS A 70 -6.30 9.91 45.25
C LYS A 70 -4.99 9.50 45.93
N LYS A 71 -4.83 8.23 46.28
CA LYS A 71 -3.58 7.70 46.86
C LYS A 71 -2.49 7.60 45.80
N GLU A 72 -2.81 7.12 44.61
CA GLU A 72 -1.89 7.04 43.47
C GLU A 72 -1.37 8.42 43.06
N ILE A 73 -2.24 9.43 42.97
CA ILE A 73 -1.87 10.83 42.72
C ILE A 73 -0.89 11.37 43.78
N ARG A 74 -1.06 11.00 45.05
CA ARG A 74 -0.14 11.43 46.12
C ARG A 74 1.22 10.75 45.97
N ARG A 75 1.23 9.44 45.71
CA ARG A 75 2.46 8.66 45.52
C ARG A 75 3.22 9.09 44.27
N SER A 76 2.55 9.33 43.16
CA SER A 76 3.20 9.79 41.91
C SER A 76 3.88 11.14 42.07
N LYS A 77 3.32 12.05 42.90
CA LYS A 77 3.97 13.31 43.26
C LYS A 77 5.28 13.11 44.03
N GLU A 78 5.34 12.11 44.91
CA GLU A 78 6.58 11.75 45.62
C GLU A 78 7.60 11.20 44.63
N ASN A 79 7.20 10.25 43.78
CA ASN A 79 8.08 9.62 42.80
C ASN A 79 8.62 10.61 41.76
N LEU A 80 7.84 11.62 41.38
CA LEU A 80 8.29 12.70 40.50
C LEU A 80 9.37 13.58 41.15
N LYS A 81 9.31 13.76 42.48
CA LYS A 81 10.32 14.56 43.21
C LYS A 81 11.62 13.82 43.44
N THR A 82 11.58 12.49 43.46
CA THR A 82 12.73 11.61 43.70
C THR A 82 13.29 11.00 42.40
N ASP A 83 12.86 11.49 41.24
CA ASP A 83 13.25 11.01 39.90
C ASP A 83 12.99 9.51 39.64
N TYR A 84 12.13 8.86 40.43
CA TYR A 84 11.63 7.50 40.12
C TYR A 84 10.64 7.52 38.96
N LEU A 85 9.92 8.62 38.81
CA LEU A 85 8.99 8.87 37.73
C LEU A 85 9.52 10.02 36.86
N ASP A 86 9.69 9.79 35.56
CA ASP A 86 10.20 10.82 34.63
C ASP A 86 9.07 11.78 34.20
N ARG A 87 7.85 11.25 33.98
CA ARG A 87 6.74 12.04 33.43
C ARG A 87 5.37 11.72 34.02
N ILE A 88 4.49 12.72 33.98
CA ILE A 88 3.07 12.60 34.29
C ILE A 88 2.26 13.09 33.10
N ILE A 89 1.23 12.33 32.73
CA ILE A 89 0.30 12.64 31.65
C ILE A 89 -1.12 12.69 32.23
N PRO A 90 -1.61 13.88 32.61
CA PRO A 90 -2.99 14.05 33.03
C PRO A 90 -3.89 14.25 31.81
N ILE A 91 -4.93 13.43 31.68
CA ILE A 91 -5.85 13.42 30.53
C ILE A 91 -7.28 13.51 31.06
N ILE A 92 -8.05 14.52 30.64
CA ILE A 92 -9.48 14.56 30.95
C ILE A 92 -10.23 13.70 29.95
N ILE A 93 -10.95 12.69 30.44
CA ILE A 93 -11.76 11.76 29.62
C ILE A 93 -13.26 11.91 29.86
N ASP A 94 -13.67 12.82 30.74
CA ASP A 94 -15.08 13.13 31.04
C ASP A 94 -15.38 14.58 30.64
N VAL A 95 -16.37 14.77 29.76
CA VAL A 95 -16.77 16.08 29.23
C VAL A 95 -17.27 17.03 30.33
N ASN A 96 -17.74 16.47 31.45
CA ASN A 96 -18.27 17.23 32.58
C ASN A 96 -17.16 17.79 33.48
N VAL A 97 -15.93 17.29 33.35
CA VAL A 97 -14.79 17.76 34.14
C VAL A 97 -14.04 18.83 33.38
N LYS A 98 -13.89 20.01 33.99
CA LYS A 98 -13.11 21.11 33.42
C LYS A 98 -11.71 21.15 34.02
N TYR A 99 -10.77 21.77 33.31
CA TYR A 99 -9.40 22.00 33.79
C TYR A 99 -9.33 22.74 35.14
N SER A 100 -10.38 23.50 35.47
CA SER A 100 -10.51 24.29 36.69
C SER A 100 -11.20 23.55 37.85
N ASP A 101 -11.52 22.26 37.71
CA ASP A 101 -12.14 21.48 38.79
C ASP A 101 -11.24 21.48 40.04
N GLU A 102 -11.79 21.92 41.18
CA GLU A 102 -11.05 22.09 42.43
C GLU A 102 -10.49 20.78 42.99
N ARG A 103 -11.09 19.64 42.63
CA ARG A 103 -10.61 18.31 43.03
C ARG A 103 -9.29 17.95 42.36
N ILE A 104 -8.95 18.58 41.23
CA ILE A 104 -7.67 18.39 40.55
C ILE A 104 -6.58 19.13 41.32
N PRO A 105 -5.53 18.45 41.81
CA PRO A 105 -4.48 19.10 42.57
C PRO A 105 -3.78 20.22 41.80
N LYS A 106 -3.50 21.34 42.46
CA LYS A 106 -2.83 22.53 41.86
C LYS A 106 -1.48 22.23 41.18
N TRP A 107 -0.79 21.18 41.61
CA TRP A 107 0.48 20.78 41.01
C TRP A 107 0.30 20.03 39.67
N ILE A 108 -0.92 19.59 39.35
CA ILE A 108 -1.35 19.07 38.05
C ILE A 108 -2.07 20.18 37.26
N SER A 109 -3.04 20.87 37.84
CA SER A 109 -3.88 21.83 37.09
C SER A 109 -3.18 23.12 36.67
N LYS A 110 -2.05 23.50 37.28
CA LYS A 110 -1.30 24.71 36.91
C LYS A 110 -0.25 24.50 35.80
N PRO A 111 0.65 23.49 35.88
CA PRO A 111 1.71 23.35 34.89
C PRO A 111 1.29 22.55 33.65
N TYR A 112 0.23 21.75 33.72
CA TYR A 112 -0.23 20.93 32.58
C TYR A 112 -1.43 21.56 31.87
N ASN A 113 -1.43 21.47 30.54
CA ASN A 113 -2.57 21.87 29.72
C ASN A 113 -3.62 20.76 29.71
N LEU A 114 -4.61 20.86 30.60
CA LEU A 114 -5.69 19.88 30.71
C LEU A 114 -6.77 20.17 29.69
N LYS A 115 -6.91 19.27 28.71
CA LYS A 115 -7.99 19.28 27.73
C LYS A 115 -8.76 17.97 27.82
N TYR A 116 -10.07 18.07 27.55
CA TYR A 116 -10.90 16.89 27.30
C TYR A 116 -10.43 16.20 26.02
N ILE A 117 -10.17 14.91 26.09
CA ILE A 117 -9.77 14.04 24.99
C ILE A 117 -10.61 12.78 25.09
N ASN A 118 -11.56 12.61 24.17
CA ASN A 118 -12.31 11.37 23.99
C ASN A 118 -11.70 10.44 22.93
N ASN A 119 -10.75 10.95 22.15
CA ASN A 119 -10.10 10.21 21.09
C ASN A 119 -8.99 9.29 21.65
N GLU A 120 -9.23 7.98 21.60
CA GLU A 120 -8.33 6.94 22.10
C GLU A 120 -6.93 6.99 21.45
N VAL A 121 -6.85 7.27 20.15
CA VAL A 121 -5.55 7.33 19.45
C VAL A 121 -4.73 8.53 19.92
N ILE A 122 -5.35 9.69 20.16
CA ILE A 122 -4.66 10.85 20.71
C ILE A 122 -4.14 10.54 22.12
N ILE A 123 -4.93 9.84 22.94
CA ILE A 123 -4.50 9.36 24.27
C ILE A 123 -3.28 8.45 24.14
N LEU A 124 -3.37 7.41 23.32
CA LEU A 124 -2.30 6.45 23.10
C LEU A 124 -1.03 7.08 22.56
N LYS A 125 -1.17 7.99 21.61
CA LYS A 125 -0.06 8.73 21.03
C LYS A 125 0.68 9.54 22.08
N LYS A 126 -0.04 10.22 22.98
CA LYS A 126 0.58 10.96 24.10
C LYS A 126 1.32 10.03 25.04
N ILE A 127 0.77 8.86 25.35
CA ILE A 127 1.42 7.87 26.21
C ILE A 127 2.66 7.28 25.52
N HIS A 128 2.55 6.87 24.25
CA HIS A 128 3.68 6.38 23.45
C HIS A 128 4.78 7.42 23.29
N GLN A 129 4.42 8.70 23.10
CA GLN A 129 5.39 9.78 23.04
C GLN A 129 6.18 9.88 24.35
N ALA A 130 5.51 9.86 25.50
CA ALA A 130 6.19 9.87 26.79
C ALA A 130 7.07 8.63 27.00
N LEU A 131 6.59 7.46 26.64
CA LEU A 131 7.37 6.22 26.71
C LEU A 131 8.59 6.26 25.77
N LYS A 132 8.45 6.81 24.56
CA LYS A 132 9.55 7.03 23.63
C LYS A 132 10.55 8.03 24.18
N GLU A 133 10.11 9.12 24.79
CA GLU A 133 11.00 10.10 25.44
C GLU A 133 11.82 9.47 26.56
N VAL A 134 11.21 8.63 27.40
CA VAL A 134 11.93 7.87 28.42
C VAL A 134 12.89 6.86 27.81
N ASN A 135 12.44 6.03 26.85
CA ASN A 135 13.30 5.04 26.18
C ASN A 135 14.45 5.70 25.42
N PHE A 136 14.20 6.83 24.78
CA PHE A 136 15.20 7.63 24.08
C PHE A 136 16.28 8.09 25.06
N LYS A 137 15.92 8.57 26.26
CA LYS A 137 16.91 8.88 27.31
C LYS A 137 17.71 7.65 27.78
N LYS A 138 17.12 6.46 27.75
CA LYS A 138 17.72 5.22 28.30
C LYS A 138 18.74 4.53 27.39
N THR A 139 18.64 4.62 26.06
CA THR A 139 19.47 3.81 25.14
C THR A 139 20.06 4.61 23.97
N LYS A 140 21.38 4.56 23.82
CA LYS A 140 22.13 5.26 22.76
C LYS A 140 21.76 4.79 21.34
N PHE A 141 21.55 3.49 21.13
CA PHE A 141 21.19 2.93 19.82
C PHE A 141 19.92 3.58 19.22
N ASN A 142 18.86 3.68 20.03
CA ASN A 142 17.60 4.31 19.59
C ASN A 142 17.77 5.80 19.26
N GLN A 143 18.64 6.50 19.99
CA GLN A 143 18.99 7.89 19.68
C GLN A 143 19.71 8.00 18.33
N ASP A 144 20.64 7.09 18.07
CA ASP A 144 21.45 7.13 16.85
C ASP A 144 20.62 6.78 15.60
N ILE A 145 19.70 5.81 15.69
CA ILE A 145 18.73 5.48 14.62
C ILE A 145 17.77 6.64 14.36
N GLU A 146 17.13 7.20 15.39
CA GLU A 146 16.14 8.28 15.20
C GLU A 146 16.80 9.56 14.65
N ASN A 147 18.06 9.82 15.00
CA ASN A 147 18.86 10.90 14.44
C ASN A 147 19.48 10.59 13.08
N ASN A 148 19.26 9.39 12.53
CA ASN A 148 19.87 8.97 11.28
C ASN A 148 19.14 9.58 10.07
N PHE A 149 19.39 10.86 9.85
CA PHE A 149 19.03 11.57 8.64
C PHE A 149 20.29 12.13 8.00
N VAL A 150 20.50 11.83 6.72
CA VAL A 150 21.73 12.16 5.99
C VAL A 150 21.37 12.79 4.65
N GLY A 151 22.02 13.92 4.34
CA GLY A 151 21.90 14.60 3.06
C GLY A 151 20.64 15.45 2.94
N ARG A 152 20.28 15.77 1.68
CA ARG A 152 19.11 16.58 1.29
C ARG A 152 19.13 18.00 1.82
N ASN A 153 20.33 18.56 1.90
CA ASN A 153 20.53 19.91 2.41
C ASN A 153 19.86 20.95 1.50
N SER A 154 19.87 20.74 0.18
CA SER A 154 19.19 21.60 -0.79
C SER A 154 17.67 21.60 -0.58
N GLU A 155 17.06 20.43 -0.39
CA GLU A 155 15.61 20.33 -0.19
C GLU A 155 15.21 20.91 1.17
N MET A 156 16.04 20.70 2.20
CA MET A 156 15.83 21.29 3.53
C MET A 156 15.95 22.82 3.50
N GLN A 157 16.94 23.34 2.80
CA GLN A 157 17.11 24.79 2.61
C GLN A 157 15.94 25.38 1.82
N LYS A 158 15.49 24.69 0.77
CA LYS A 158 14.30 25.10 0.01
C LYS A 158 13.07 25.15 0.90
N PHE A 159 12.86 24.12 1.72
CA PHE A 159 11.77 24.07 2.69
C PHE A 159 11.80 25.26 3.64
N GLU A 160 12.97 25.57 4.21
CA GLU A 160 13.16 26.71 5.10
C GLU A 160 12.85 28.05 4.42
N ASN A 161 13.31 28.24 3.19
CA ASN A 161 13.07 29.49 2.47
C ASN A 161 11.60 29.69 2.10
N GLU A 162 10.88 28.62 1.76
CA GLU A 162 9.47 28.70 1.35
C GLU A 162 8.53 28.82 2.55
N ILE A 163 8.84 28.12 3.66
CA ILE A 163 8.06 28.23 4.89
C ILE A 163 8.26 29.61 5.56
N ASN A 164 9.47 30.18 5.46
CA ASN A 164 9.78 31.54 5.89
C ASN A 164 9.53 32.54 4.76
N ASN A 165 8.29 32.68 4.32
CA ASN A 165 7.92 33.65 3.30
C ASN A 165 7.55 35.02 3.91
N LEU A 166 7.67 36.07 3.10
CA LEU A 166 7.41 37.45 3.50
C LEU A 166 5.93 37.73 3.84
N ASP A 167 5.03 36.90 3.33
CA ASP A 167 3.58 37.05 3.51
C ASP A 167 3.11 36.46 4.85
N ASN A 168 4.01 35.84 5.64
CA ASN A 168 3.69 35.03 6.82
C ASN A 168 2.61 33.97 6.55
N TRP A 169 2.58 33.47 5.31
CA TRP A 169 1.66 32.46 4.85
C TRP A 169 2.14 31.07 5.27
N MET A 170 1.22 30.26 5.78
CA MET A 170 1.42 28.86 6.10
C MET A 170 0.60 28.00 5.14
N PRO A 171 1.21 27.01 4.47
CA PRO A 171 0.48 26.12 3.59
C PRO A 171 -0.51 25.27 4.38
N THR A 172 -1.68 25.02 3.80
CA THR A 172 -2.67 24.08 4.33
C THR A 172 -2.14 22.64 4.31
N TYR A 173 -1.40 22.30 3.24
CA TYR A 173 -0.79 21.00 3.10
C TYR A 173 0.57 21.03 2.39
N ILE A 174 1.41 20.05 2.68
CA ILE A 174 2.72 19.88 2.02
C ILE A 174 2.74 18.56 1.26
N VAL A 175 3.23 18.56 0.03
CA VAL A 175 3.40 17.37 -0.80
C VAL A 175 4.88 17.00 -0.89
N ALA A 176 5.24 15.78 -0.50
CA ALA A 176 6.53 15.17 -0.79
C ALA A 176 6.36 13.99 -1.73
N TYR A 177 6.95 14.07 -2.94
CA TYR A 177 6.73 13.08 -3.99
C TYR A 177 8.00 12.50 -4.58
N ASN A 178 7.90 11.24 -5.01
CA ASN A 178 8.81 10.49 -5.87
C ASN A 178 8.15 9.12 -6.15
N TYR A 179 8.31 8.60 -7.37
CA TYR A 179 7.73 7.33 -7.79
C TYR A 179 8.27 6.12 -7.02
N PHE A 180 9.54 6.16 -6.62
CA PHE A 180 10.19 5.06 -5.92
C PHE A 180 9.79 5.03 -4.43
N GLU A 181 9.38 3.85 -3.99
CA GLU A 181 9.14 3.59 -2.58
C GLU A 181 10.46 3.52 -1.79
N GLY A 182 10.42 3.81 -0.49
CA GLY A 182 11.62 3.77 0.35
C GLY A 182 12.64 4.88 0.10
N ILE A 183 12.33 5.83 -0.81
CA ILE A 183 13.13 7.03 -1.05
C ILE A 183 13.16 8.01 0.14
N GLY A 184 12.43 7.74 1.23
CA GLY A 184 12.47 8.57 2.45
C GLY A 184 11.69 9.88 2.38
N ARG A 185 10.57 9.95 1.62
CA ARG A 185 9.63 11.09 1.60
C ARG A 185 9.10 11.43 3.00
N ARG A 186 8.62 10.41 3.73
CA ARG A 186 8.14 10.53 5.12
C ARG A 186 9.23 11.04 6.04
N THR A 187 10.42 10.45 5.94
CA THR A 187 11.59 10.83 6.77
C THR A 187 12.03 12.27 6.50
N PHE A 188 11.99 12.73 5.24
CA PHE A 188 12.26 14.13 4.90
C PHE A 188 11.28 15.07 5.59
N LEU A 189 9.97 14.87 5.41
CA LEU A 189 8.93 15.73 6.02
C LEU A 189 9.05 15.75 7.54
N LYS A 190 9.21 14.58 8.16
CA LYS A 190 9.42 14.43 9.61
C LYS A 190 10.59 15.29 10.09
N ASN A 191 11.73 15.26 9.40
CA ASN A 191 12.90 16.05 9.79
C ASN A 191 12.74 17.55 9.49
N ALA A 192 12.10 17.91 8.38
CA ALA A 192 11.86 19.30 7.99
C ALA A 192 10.92 20.02 8.97
N LEU A 193 9.79 19.39 9.32
CA LEU A 193 8.84 19.92 10.29
C LEU A 193 9.46 20.06 11.68
N ARG A 194 10.27 19.09 12.11
CA ARG A 194 10.99 19.14 13.40
C ARG A 194 12.01 20.27 13.44
N LYS A 195 12.80 20.45 12.37
CA LYS A 195 13.79 21.52 12.28
C LYS A 195 13.15 22.89 12.42
N TYR A 196 11.97 23.08 11.83
CA TYR A 196 11.18 24.31 11.93
C TYR A 196 10.23 24.37 13.14
N LYS A 197 10.26 23.34 14.02
CA LYS A 197 9.45 23.25 15.26
C LYS A 197 7.93 23.28 15.02
N LEU A 198 7.45 22.78 13.87
CA LEU A 198 6.02 22.55 13.62
C LEU A 198 5.51 21.27 14.26
N THR A 199 6.41 20.35 14.60
CA THR A 199 6.13 19.09 15.31
C THR A 199 7.16 18.90 16.40
N GLU A 200 6.81 18.18 17.46
CA GLU A 200 7.78 17.87 18.52
C GLU A 200 8.80 16.81 18.04
N TYR A 201 10.00 16.86 18.62
CA TYR A 201 11.13 16.04 18.18
C TYR A 201 10.90 14.53 18.35
N LEU A 202 10.00 14.09 19.23
CA LEU A 202 9.66 12.67 19.43
C LEU A 202 8.22 12.33 19.02
N GLU A 203 7.52 13.30 18.44
CA GLU A 203 6.18 13.11 17.92
C GLU A 203 6.25 12.20 16.69
N THR A 204 5.36 11.20 16.67
CA THR A 204 5.11 10.37 15.48
C THR A 204 3.82 10.82 14.82
N PRO A 205 3.86 11.38 13.61
CA PRO A 205 2.66 11.86 12.92
C PRO A 205 1.59 10.79 12.77
N THR A 206 0.32 11.19 12.83
CA THR A 206 -0.80 10.28 12.62
C THR A 206 -0.89 9.98 11.13
N ALA A 207 -0.65 8.72 10.75
CA ALA A 207 -0.59 8.33 9.35
C ALA A 207 -1.85 7.58 8.93
N ILE A 208 -2.48 8.01 7.84
CA ILE A 208 -3.51 7.27 7.13
C ILE A 208 -3.02 6.94 5.72
N THR A 209 -3.63 5.96 5.08
CA THR A 209 -3.29 5.54 3.72
C THR A 209 -4.47 5.81 2.80
N VAL A 210 -4.17 6.23 1.58
CA VAL A 210 -5.16 6.36 0.51
C VAL A 210 -4.61 5.64 -0.71
N ASP A 211 -5.22 4.50 -1.02
CA ASP A 211 -4.88 3.68 -2.17
C ASP A 211 -5.54 4.19 -3.45
N ALA A 212 -5.03 3.72 -4.59
CA ALA A 212 -5.65 4.01 -5.88
C ALA A 212 -7.12 3.60 -5.87
N LYS A 213 -7.99 4.52 -6.36
CA LYS A 213 -9.45 4.36 -6.48
C LYS A 213 -10.23 4.42 -5.17
N GLU A 214 -9.59 4.75 -4.05
CA GLU A 214 -10.33 5.05 -2.83
C GLU A 214 -11.07 6.38 -2.91
N SER A 215 -12.28 6.40 -2.34
CA SER A 215 -13.17 7.54 -2.34
C SER A 215 -13.14 8.26 -0.98
N ILE A 216 -13.89 9.35 -0.86
CA ILE A 216 -13.98 10.12 0.39
C ILE A 216 -14.54 9.29 1.56
N GLU A 217 -15.42 8.32 1.30
CA GLU A 217 -15.97 7.43 2.32
C GLU A 217 -14.87 6.62 2.99
N ASN A 218 -13.90 6.10 2.22
CA ASN A 218 -12.72 5.44 2.79
C ASN A 218 -11.95 6.39 3.71
N PHE A 219 -11.74 7.63 3.26
CA PHE A 219 -11.02 8.63 4.03
C PHE A 219 -11.73 8.96 5.35
N ILE A 220 -13.06 9.13 5.32
CA ILE A 220 -13.89 9.37 6.51
C ILE A 220 -13.82 8.18 7.45
N TYR A 221 -14.06 6.95 6.98
CA TYR A 221 -14.00 5.77 7.83
C TYR A 221 -12.62 5.56 8.45
N LYS A 222 -11.54 5.73 7.68
CA LYS A 222 -10.16 5.62 8.17
C LYS A 222 -9.81 6.66 9.23
N LEU A 223 -10.26 7.91 9.05
CA LEU A 223 -10.14 8.94 10.09
C LEU A 223 -11.02 8.62 11.30
N ASN A 224 -12.21 8.05 11.09
CA ASN A 224 -13.09 7.67 12.18
C ASN A 224 -12.61 6.44 12.95
N THR A 225 -11.85 5.53 12.35
CA THR A 225 -11.13 4.46 13.08
C THR A 225 -10.19 5.06 14.12
N ILE A 226 -9.66 6.25 13.86
CA ILE A 226 -8.80 7.00 14.77
C ILE A 226 -9.63 7.81 15.77
N SER A 227 -10.61 8.57 15.29
CA SER A 227 -11.41 9.49 16.13
C SER A 227 -12.49 8.83 16.97
N LYS A 228 -12.99 7.68 16.53
CA LYS A 228 -14.10 6.91 17.13
C LYS A 228 -15.34 7.77 17.43
N ASN A 229 -15.75 8.62 16.48
CA ASN A 229 -17.01 9.34 16.57
C ASN A 229 -18.16 8.41 16.20
N SER A 230 -19.07 8.16 17.14
CA SER A 230 -20.23 7.29 16.94
C SER A 230 -21.19 7.82 15.89
N GLU A 231 -21.33 9.15 15.77
CA GLU A 231 -22.23 9.79 14.80
C GLU A 231 -21.86 9.43 13.36
N ILE A 232 -20.59 9.11 13.08
CA ILE A 232 -20.14 8.73 11.74
C ILE A 232 -20.78 7.42 11.27
N LEU A 233 -21.10 6.52 12.20
CA LEU A 233 -21.70 5.21 11.91
C LEU A 233 -23.21 5.31 11.62
N ASP A 234 -23.84 6.42 12.01
CA ASP A 234 -25.25 6.69 11.77
C ASP A 234 -25.52 7.17 10.33
N TYR A 235 -24.49 7.65 9.62
CA TYR A 235 -24.64 8.15 8.26
C TYR A 235 -24.77 7.01 7.24
N ASP A 236 -25.73 7.16 6.32
CA ASP A 236 -25.76 6.39 5.09
C ASP A 236 -25.06 7.15 3.97
N PHE A 237 -23.76 6.89 3.79
CA PHE A 237 -22.95 7.55 2.75
C PHE A 237 -23.45 7.30 1.33
N SER A 238 -24.26 6.27 1.10
CA SER A 238 -24.88 6.04 -0.20
C SER A 238 -26.04 7.01 -0.49
N ALA A 239 -26.63 7.61 0.54
CA ALA A 239 -27.83 8.45 0.43
C ALA A 239 -27.55 9.95 0.57
N ILE A 240 -26.43 10.34 1.19
CA ILE A 240 -26.09 11.76 1.40
C ILE A 240 -25.36 12.36 0.19
N GLU A 241 -25.51 13.66 0.00
CA GLU A 241 -24.88 14.41 -1.10
C GLU A 241 -23.37 14.49 -0.94
N PHE A 242 -22.66 14.71 -2.05
CA PHE A 242 -21.21 14.75 -2.07
C PHE A 242 -20.64 15.87 -1.18
N GLU A 243 -21.26 17.06 -1.18
CA GLU A 243 -20.87 18.19 -0.34
C GLU A 243 -21.01 17.87 1.17
N GLU A 244 -22.05 17.14 1.56
CA GLU A 244 -22.25 16.75 2.96
C GLU A 244 -21.14 15.78 3.43
N LYS A 245 -20.67 14.90 2.55
CA LYS A 245 -19.48 14.06 2.82
C LYS A 245 -18.23 14.90 3.06
N ILE A 246 -18.06 15.98 2.30
CA ILE A 246 -16.94 16.92 2.49
C ILE A 246 -17.03 17.59 3.86
N ASP A 247 -18.21 18.07 4.26
CA ASP A 247 -18.42 18.66 5.59
C ASP A 247 -18.06 17.70 6.72
N ILE A 248 -18.47 16.44 6.61
CA ILE A 248 -18.11 15.38 7.57
C ILE A 248 -16.59 15.20 7.63
N ALA A 249 -15.92 15.11 6.48
CA ALA A 249 -14.46 14.97 6.42
C ALA A 249 -13.74 16.19 7.00
N VAL A 250 -14.22 17.42 6.75
CA VAL A 250 -13.70 18.67 7.32
C VAL A 250 -13.80 18.64 8.85
N ASN A 251 -14.95 18.22 9.40
CA ASN A 251 -15.13 18.11 10.85
C ASN A 251 -14.16 17.11 11.50
N LEU A 252 -13.93 15.97 10.87
CA LEU A 252 -12.94 15.00 11.33
C LEU A 252 -11.52 15.57 11.30
N VAL A 253 -11.11 16.19 10.19
CA VAL A 253 -9.77 16.80 10.04
C VAL A 253 -9.56 17.95 11.04
N LYS A 254 -10.60 18.75 11.30
CA LYS A 254 -10.57 19.84 12.29
C LYS A 254 -10.23 19.33 13.70
N GLN A 255 -10.72 18.15 14.09
CA GLN A 255 -10.40 17.58 15.41
C GLN A 255 -8.89 17.42 15.59
N PHE A 256 -8.18 16.89 14.58
CA PHE A 256 -6.71 16.75 14.63
C PHE A 256 -6.03 18.12 14.75
N MET A 257 -6.49 19.10 13.98
CA MET A 257 -5.95 20.46 14.02
C MET A 257 -6.09 21.11 15.42
N GLU A 258 -7.20 20.89 16.14
CA GLU A 258 -7.42 21.41 17.51
C GLU A 258 -6.41 20.86 18.55
N PHE A 259 -5.86 19.67 18.27
CA PHE A 259 -4.79 19.05 19.05
C PHE A 259 -3.39 19.32 18.50
N LYS A 260 -3.26 20.17 17.47
CA LYS A 260 -2.02 20.47 16.73
C LYS A 260 -1.41 19.25 16.05
N GLU A 261 -2.25 18.29 15.68
CA GLU A 261 -1.85 17.05 15.04
C GLU A 261 -1.86 17.20 13.52
N ILE A 262 -0.71 16.93 12.89
CA ILE A 262 -0.59 16.92 11.42
C ILE A 262 -0.88 15.51 10.91
N ILE A 263 -1.83 15.40 9.97
CA ILE A 263 -2.20 14.14 9.34
C ILE A 263 -1.22 13.83 8.21
N TYR A 264 -0.56 12.68 8.28
CA TYR A 264 0.26 12.15 7.21
C TYR A 264 -0.61 11.27 6.32
N ILE A 265 -0.75 11.62 5.06
CA ILE A 265 -1.47 10.80 4.09
C ILE A 265 -0.44 10.10 3.20
N ILE A 266 -0.37 8.78 3.29
CA ILE A 266 0.42 7.95 2.39
C ILE A 266 -0.44 7.71 1.15
N ASP A 267 -0.12 8.43 0.09
CA ASP A 267 -0.88 8.46 -1.15
C ASP A 267 -0.25 7.57 -2.22
N ASP A 268 -0.90 6.43 -2.47
CA ASP A 268 -0.51 5.45 -3.47
C ASP A 268 -1.32 5.62 -4.78
N GLY A 269 -1.68 6.87 -5.10
CA GLY A 269 -2.43 7.23 -6.31
C GLY A 269 -3.93 7.37 -6.10
N GLY A 270 -4.36 7.57 -4.85
CA GLY A 270 -5.75 7.86 -4.49
C GLY A 270 -6.06 9.35 -4.44
N ILE A 271 -5.07 10.21 -4.18
CA ILE A 271 -5.23 11.67 -4.17
C ILE A 271 -4.55 12.31 -5.37
N ILE A 272 -3.24 12.10 -5.54
CA ILE A 272 -2.52 12.56 -6.74
C ILE A 272 -2.51 11.42 -7.74
N LEU A 273 -3.24 11.61 -8.83
CA LEU A 273 -3.40 10.62 -9.88
C LEU A 273 -2.15 10.53 -10.77
N PRO A 274 -1.96 9.43 -11.55
CA PRO A 274 -0.80 9.25 -12.41
C PRO A 274 -0.58 10.36 -13.46
N ASN A 275 -1.64 11.06 -13.86
CA ASN A 275 -1.62 12.21 -14.77
C ASN A 275 -1.22 13.53 -14.05
N GLY A 276 -1.01 13.51 -12.74
CA GLY A 276 -0.66 14.64 -11.89
C GLY A 276 -1.84 15.53 -11.46
N SER A 277 -3.09 15.17 -11.78
CA SER A 277 -4.26 15.83 -11.22
C SER A 277 -4.52 15.38 -9.78
N ILE A 278 -5.13 16.26 -9.00
CA ILE A 278 -5.61 15.96 -7.65
C ILE A 278 -7.11 15.69 -7.72
N VAL A 279 -7.58 14.68 -7.01
CA VAL A 279 -9.01 14.34 -6.90
C VAL A 279 -9.84 15.48 -6.32
N ASN A 280 -11.10 15.57 -6.76
CA ASN A 280 -11.97 16.70 -6.43
C ASN A 280 -12.26 16.78 -4.93
N TRP A 281 -12.61 15.66 -4.28
CA TRP A 281 -12.94 15.64 -2.85
C TRP A 281 -11.81 16.20 -1.97
N PHE A 282 -10.55 15.88 -2.29
CA PHE A 282 -9.41 16.39 -1.53
C PHE A 282 -9.22 17.88 -1.77
N THR A 283 -9.39 18.33 -3.02
CA THR A 283 -9.32 19.75 -3.38
C THR A 283 -10.41 20.56 -2.66
N SER A 284 -11.64 20.06 -2.61
CA SER A 284 -12.74 20.69 -1.88
C SER A 284 -12.45 20.75 -0.39
N LEU A 285 -11.97 19.66 0.22
CA LEU A 285 -11.63 19.60 1.65
C LEU A 285 -10.57 20.65 2.05
N VAL A 286 -9.44 20.71 1.34
CA VAL A 286 -8.33 21.61 1.73
C VAL A 286 -8.60 23.08 1.43
N ASN A 287 -9.67 23.39 0.70
CA ASN A 287 -10.07 24.76 0.38
C ASN A 287 -11.05 25.36 1.40
N TYR A 288 -11.48 24.62 2.43
CA TYR A 288 -12.27 25.20 3.51
C TYR A 288 -11.48 26.25 4.28
N ASP A 289 -12.09 27.42 4.48
CA ASP A 289 -11.50 28.59 5.14
C ASP A 289 -10.92 28.28 6.54
N ILE A 290 -11.48 27.28 7.23
CA ILE A 290 -11.01 26.87 8.55
C ILE A 290 -9.56 26.36 8.56
N PHE A 291 -9.07 25.87 7.41
CA PHE A 291 -7.70 25.37 7.25
C PHE A 291 -6.76 26.40 6.64
N ASP A 292 -7.23 27.61 6.37
CA ASP A 292 -6.38 28.66 5.83
C ASP A 292 -5.32 29.05 6.84
N ASN A 293 -4.10 29.22 6.33
CA ASN A 293 -2.94 29.58 7.13
C ASN A 293 -2.61 28.60 8.27
N ASN A 294 -3.02 27.33 8.15
CA ASN A 294 -2.74 26.27 9.13
C ASN A 294 -2.22 25.03 8.41
N LEU A 295 -1.06 24.52 8.78
CA LEU A 295 -0.58 23.24 8.24
C LEU A 295 -1.34 22.09 8.89
N VAL A 296 -2.16 21.39 8.11
CA VAL A 296 -3.01 20.28 8.60
C VAL A 296 -2.58 18.94 8.01
N ILE A 297 -2.10 18.92 6.77
CA ILE A 297 -1.85 17.66 6.03
C ILE A 297 -0.44 17.61 5.45
N CYS A 298 0.19 16.44 5.55
CA CYS A 298 1.41 16.08 4.83
C CYS A 298 1.12 14.93 3.88
N LEU A 299 1.09 15.20 2.58
CA LEU A 299 0.81 14.25 1.52
C LEU A 299 2.12 13.60 1.03
N ILE A 300 2.27 12.31 1.27
CA ILE A 300 3.42 11.49 0.88
C ILE A 300 3.02 10.71 -0.36
N SER A 301 3.26 11.29 -1.54
CA SER A 301 2.68 10.77 -2.79
C SER A 301 3.68 10.06 -3.68
N ARG A 302 3.25 9.00 -4.35
CA ARG A 302 3.99 8.33 -5.42
C ARG A 302 4.09 9.19 -6.67
N PHE A 303 3.02 9.88 -7.03
CA PHE A 303 2.93 10.58 -8.31
C PHE A 303 3.27 12.06 -8.18
N ARG A 304 3.75 12.63 -9.29
CA ARG A 304 4.09 14.05 -9.35
C ARG A 304 2.80 14.86 -9.53
N PRO A 305 2.48 15.82 -8.64
CA PRO A 305 1.35 16.69 -8.84
C PRO A 305 1.64 17.75 -9.91
N ASN A 306 0.60 18.39 -10.44
CA ASN A 306 0.74 19.59 -11.26
C ASN A 306 1.21 20.79 -10.41
N GLU A 307 2.53 20.90 -10.25
CA GLU A 307 3.18 21.95 -9.45
C GLU A 307 2.81 23.37 -9.88
N PHE A 308 2.53 23.59 -11.17
CA PHE A 308 2.16 24.92 -11.66
C PHE A 308 0.78 25.34 -11.17
N LYS A 309 -0.19 24.41 -11.20
CA LYS A 309 -1.52 24.62 -10.63
C LYS A 309 -1.44 24.89 -9.13
N LEU A 310 -0.71 24.06 -8.39
CA LEU A 310 -0.55 24.19 -6.94
C LEU A 310 0.10 25.52 -6.51
N LYS A 311 1.13 25.97 -7.23
CA LYS A 311 1.76 27.28 -6.97
C LYS A 311 0.80 28.45 -7.14
N ARG A 312 -0.15 28.37 -8.08
CA ARG A 312 -1.15 29.42 -8.31
C ARG A 312 -2.21 29.44 -7.22
N GLU A 313 -2.62 28.27 -6.74
CA GLU A 313 -3.62 28.13 -5.67
C GLU A 313 -3.12 28.66 -4.33
N LYS A 314 -1.79 28.69 -4.11
CA LYS A 314 -1.16 29.11 -2.84
C LYS A 314 -1.79 28.42 -1.61
N LYS A 315 -2.11 27.14 -1.75
CA LYS A 315 -2.58 26.28 -0.63
C LYS A 315 -1.52 25.28 -0.17
N SER A 316 -0.49 25.02 -0.99
CA SER A 316 0.50 23.99 -0.69
C SER A 316 1.93 24.31 -1.08
N LEU A 317 2.85 23.61 -0.41
CA LEU A 317 4.26 23.51 -0.78
C LEU A 317 4.55 22.13 -1.34
N VAL A 318 5.46 22.04 -2.31
CA VAL A 318 5.74 20.80 -3.05
C VAL A 318 7.25 20.53 -3.13
N TYR A 319 7.63 19.33 -2.72
CA TYR A 319 9.00 18.85 -2.68
C TYR A 319 9.15 17.52 -3.43
N ARG A 320 9.92 17.55 -4.52
CA ARG A 320 10.44 16.32 -5.13
C ARG A 320 11.61 15.83 -4.28
N ILE A 321 11.56 14.58 -3.84
CA ILE A 321 12.63 13.98 -3.03
C ILE A 321 13.49 13.09 -3.94
N PRO A 322 14.70 13.50 -4.34
CA PRO A 322 15.55 12.70 -5.22
C PRO A 322 16.24 11.54 -4.48
N GLU A 323 16.89 10.67 -5.26
CA GLU A 323 17.89 9.72 -4.76
C GLU A 323 19.03 10.48 -4.06
N LEU A 324 19.65 9.82 -3.07
CA LEU A 324 20.84 10.33 -2.43
C LEU A 324 22.00 10.37 -3.42
N SER A 325 22.78 11.44 -3.40
CA SER A 325 24.03 11.53 -4.14
C SER A 325 25.03 10.46 -3.65
N GLN A 326 26.07 10.19 -4.44
CA GLN A 326 27.12 9.23 -4.05
C GLN A 326 27.77 9.56 -2.68
N PRO A 327 28.13 10.82 -2.38
CA PRO A 327 28.61 11.19 -1.04
C PRO A 327 27.59 10.93 0.08
N GLU A 328 26.32 11.25 -0.14
CA GLU A 328 25.25 11.03 0.85
C GLU A 328 24.96 9.54 1.07
N THR A 329 24.98 8.75 -0.01
CA THR A 329 24.85 7.29 -0.01
C THR A 329 25.94 6.65 0.85
N LYS A 330 27.20 7.03 0.60
CA LYS A 330 28.35 6.60 1.41
C LYS A 330 28.16 6.96 2.88
N ASN A 331 27.74 8.19 3.18
CA ASN A 331 27.57 8.65 4.55
C ASN A 331 26.46 7.89 5.28
N LEU A 332 25.32 7.65 4.64
CA LEU A 332 24.23 6.87 5.22
C LEU A 332 24.65 5.42 5.47
N PHE A 333 25.29 4.78 4.49
CA PHE A 333 25.79 3.41 4.60
C PHE A 333 26.78 3.24 5.76
N LEU A 334 27.80 4.09 5.85
CA LEU A 334 28.80 4.02 6.91
C LEU A 334 28.20 4.31 8.30
N ARG A 335 27.24 5.24 8.37
CA ARG A 335 26.54 5.54 9.63
C ARG A 335 25.70 4.35 10.10
N LEU A 336 25.00 3.68 9.18
CA LEU A 336 24.25 2.47 9.48
C LEU A 336 25.18 1.35 9.97
N LEU A 337 26.29 1.07 9.29
CA LEU A 337 27.26 0.05 9.75
C LEU A 337 27.72 0.30 11.19
N ARG A 338 27.99 1.57 11.54
CA ARG A 338 28.35 1.95 12.92
C ARG A 338 27.23 1.72 13.92
N ILE A 339 26.00 2.07 13.56
CA ILE A 339 24.83 1.89 14.42
C ILE A 339 24.59 0.41 14.71
N TYR A 340 24.71 -0.46 13.71
CA TYR A 340 24.57 -1.91 13.83
C TYR A 340 25.84 -2.61 14.38
N GLY A 341 26.89 -1.87 14.75
CA GLY A 341 28.12 -2.46 15.29
C GLY A 341 28.98 -3.24 14.28
N LEU A 342 28.75 -3.06 12.98
CA LEU A 342 29.41 -3.74 11.86
C LEU A 342 30.67 -3.00 11.38
N GLU A 343 31.38 -2.32 12.28
CA GLU A 343 32.56 -1.50 11.90
C GLU A 343 33.75 -2.34 11.42
N ASN A 344 33.80 -3.62 11.79
CA ASN A 344 34.82 -4.61 11.49
C ASN A 344 34.92 -5.00 10.00
N ILE A 345 33.95 -4.59 9.16
CA ILE A 345 34.01 -4.82 7.72
C ILE A 345 35.21 -4.08 7.12
N ASN A 346 35.98 -4.79 6.29
CA ASN A 346 37.19 -4.25 5.70
C ASN A 346 36.88 -3.10 4.71
N ARG A 347 37.92 -2.35 4.32
CA ARG A 347 37.77 -1.19 3.43
C ARG A 347 37.32 -1.59 2.02
N GLU A 348 37.87 -2.67 1.48
CA GLU A 348 37.57 -3.15 0.12
C GLU A 348 36.09 -3.50 -0.03
N ASP A 349 35.51 -4.16 0.97
CA ASP A 349 34.10 -4.55 1.01
C ASP A 349 33.20 -3.32 1.13
N LYS A 350 33.58 -2.34 1.97
CA LYS A 350 32.87 -1.06 2.07
C LYS A 350 32.85 -0.33 0.72
N GLU A 351 34.00 -0.24 0.05
CA GLU A 351 34.13 0.38 -1.28
C GLU A 351 33.32 -0.39 -2.33
N TYR A 352 33.35 -1.72 -2.28
CA TYR A 352 32.56 -2.60 -3.15
C TYR A 352 31.07 -2.35 -3.03
N PHE A 353 30.49 -2.37 -1.82
CA PHE A 353 29.05 -2.14 -1.64
C PHE A 353 28.66 -0.72 -2.06
N ILE A 354 29.42 0.30 -1.65
CA ILE A 354 29.15 1.70 -2.02
C ILE A 354 29.09 1.87 -3.55
N GLY A 355 29.99 1.21 -4.28
CA GLY A 355 30.03 1.26 -5.75
C GLY A 355 28.78 0.70 -6.46
N HIS A 356 27.98 -0.11 -5.77
CA HIS A 356 26.77 -0.76 -6.33
C HIS A 356 25.45 -0.12 -5.83
N LEU A 357 25.50 0.72 -4.79
CA LEU A 357 24.32 1.38 -4.23
C LEU A 357 23.88 2.56 -5.12
N ARG A 358 22.57 2.67 -5.37
CA ARG A 358 21.95 3.64 -6.28
C ARG A 358 21.30 4.84 -5.56
N GLY A 359 21.61 5.05 -4.29
CA GLY A 359 21.11 6.20 -3.52
C GLY A 359 19.67 6.10 -3.02
N ILE A 360 19.06 4.92 -3.08
CA ILE A 360 17.73 4.67 -2.48
C ILE A 360 17.94 4.26 -1.00
N PRO A 361 17.44 5.02 0.00
CA PRO A 361 17.65 4.69 1.41
C PRO A 361 17.21 3.27 1.83
N SER A 362 16.06 2.79 1.35
CA SER A 362 15.61 1.41 1.64
C SER A 362 16.55 0.34 1.08
N GLN A 363 17.13 0.57 -0.10
CA GLN A 363 18.17 -0.30 -0.68
C GLN A 363 19.42 -0.33 0.20
N ILE A 364 19.83 0.83 0.74
CA ILE A 364 21.01 0.94 1.61
C ILE A 364 20.77 0.22 2.93
N ILE A 365 19.59 0.38 3.54
CA ILE A 365 19.19 -0.32 4.76
C ILE A 365 19.17 -1.83 4.53
N TYR A 366 18.55 -2.28 3.43
CA TYR A 366 18.52 -3.69 3.07
C TYR A 366 19.92 -4.29 2.92
N ALA A 367 20.83 -3.58 2.23
CA ALA A 367 22.21 -4.02 2.09
C ALA A 367 22.92 -4.19 3.45
N VAL A 368 22.72 -3.25 4.39
CA VAL A 368 23.29 -3.34 5.74
C VAL A 368 22.73 -4.52 6.53
N ASN A 369 21.42 -4.76 6.44
CA ASN A 369 20.79 -5.90 7.11
C ASN A 369 21.29 -7.25 6.54
N LEU A 370 21.50 -7.36 5.22
CA LEU A 370 22.10 -8.55 4.63
C LEU A 370 23.55 -8.76 5.10
N ILE A 371 24.31 -7.68 5.22
CA ILE A 371 25.68 -7.71 5.72
C ILE A 371 25.74 -8.18 7.17
N GLU A 372 24.79 -7.75 8.01
CA GLU A 372 24.66 -8.17 9.40
C GLU A 372 24.47 -9.69 9.52
N ILE A 373 23.68 -10.28 8.62
CA ILE A 373 23.50 -11.73 8.54
C ILE A 373 24.78 -12.41 8.03
N SER A 374 25.27 -11.98 6.86
CA SER A 374 26.47 -12.52 6.24
C SER A 374 26.97 -11.60 5.13
N SER A 375 28.17 -11.04 5.32
CA SER A 375 28.85 -10.24 4.29
C SER A 375 29.07 -11.01 2.98
N LEU A 376 29.31 -12.33 3.04
CA LEU A 376 29.52 -13.16 1.86
C LEU A 376 28.24 -13.36 1.05
N GLU A 377 27.10 -13.55 1.73
CA GLU A 377 25.79 -13.63 1.08
C GLU A 377 25.37 -12.28 0.48
N ALA A 378 25.64 -11.18 1.20
CA ALA A 378 25.40 -9.84 0.67
C ALA A 378 26.16 -9.57 -0.64
N LYS A 379 27.41 -10.05 -0.78
CA LYS A 379 28.17 -9.95 -2.03
C LYS A 379 27.62 -10.85 -3.13
N ARG A 380 27.17 -12.07 -2.81
CA ARG A 380 26.53 -12.97 -3.79
C ARG A 380 25.28 -12.34 -4.40
N ASN A 381 24.51 -11.63 -3.57
CA ASN A 381 23.27 -10.98 -3.97
C ASN A 381 23.45 -9.52 -4.42
N ILE A 382 24.67 -9.09 -4.78
CA ILE A 382 24.96 -7.69 -5.14
C ILE A 382 24.14 -7.18 -6.33
N SER A 383 23.90 -8.04 -7.34
CA SER A 383 23.12 -7.68 -8.51
C SER A 383 21.67 -7.42 -8.12
N GLU A 384 21.12 -8.20 -7.20
CA GLU A 384 19.78 -8.02 -6.65
C GLU A 384 19.70 -6.77 -5.77
N ILE A 385 20.73 -6.49 -4.97
CA ILE A 385 20.84 -5.24 -4.22
C ILE A 385 20.88 -4.07 -5.19
N ALA A 386 21.64 -4.12 -6.28
CA ALA A 386 21.75 -3.04 -7.25
C ALA A 386 20.45 -2.83 -8.06
N GLU A 387 19.77 -3.92 -8.44
CA GLU A 387 18.50 -3.94 -9.18
C GLU A 387 17.27 -3.89 -8.28
N PHE A 388 17.42 -3.41 -7.05
CA PHE A 388 16.36 -3.32 -6.04
C PHE A 388 15.04 -2.79 -6.63
N SER A 389 15.02 -1.74 -7.45
CA SER A 389 13.74 -1.25 -8.00
C SER A 389 12.96 -2.25 -8.87
N ASP A 390 13.65 -3.14 -9.58
CA ASP A 390 13.08 -3.98 -10.62
C ASP A 390 12.84 -5.43 -10.13
N ASN A 391 13.68 -5.89 -9.20
CA ASN A 391 13.66 -7.26 -8.64
C ASN A 391 13.42 -7.31 -7.12
N TYR A 392 13.20 -6.18 -6.43
CA TYR A 392 12.99 -6.14 -4.96
C TYR A 392 11.96 -7.16 -4.48
N SER A 393 10.79 -7.18 -5.10
CA SER A 393 9.70 -8.02 -4.62
C SER A 393 10.02 -9.52 -4.76
N SER A 394 10.66 -9.94 -5.85
CA SER A 394 11.04 -11.35 -6.06
C SER A 394 12.20 -11.77 -5.16
N THR A 395 13.22 -10.94 -5.02
CA THR A 395 14.36 -11.16 -4.11
C THR A 395 13.91 -11.27 -2.66
N ILE A 396 13.13 -10.31 -2.17
CA ILE A 396 12.62 -10.33 -0.79
C ILE A 396 11.78 -11.57 -0.55
N LEU A 397 10.86 -11.92 -1.46
CA LEU A 397 10.05 -13.13 -1.30
C LEU A 397 10.88 -14.40 -1.28
N ASN A 398 11.93 -14.49 -2.10
CA ASN A 398 12.84 -15.63 -2.07
C ASN A 398 13.57 -15.72 -0.73
N HIS A 399 14.09 -14.61 -0.20
CA HIS A 399 14.73 -14.58 1.13
C HIS A 399 13.75 -14.93 2.27
N LEU A 400 12.47 -14.59 2.11
CA LEU A 400 11.45 -14.94 3.10
C LEU A 400 11.12 -16.44 3.10
N LYS A 401 11.39 -17.19 2.02
CA LYS A 401 11.13 -18.65 1.98
C LYS A 401 11.88 -19.42 3.07
N ASP A 402 13.02 -18.91 3.53
CA ASP A 402 13.77 -19.49 4.64
C ASP A 402 13.06 -19.35 6.00
N SER A 403 12.04 -18.50 6.08
CA SER A 403 11.14 -18.36 7.23
C SER A 403 9.69 -18.59 6.78
N PRO A 404 9.18 -19.83 6.84
CA PRO A 404 7.87 -20.18 6.30
C PRO A 404 6.71 -19.31 6.85
N ILE A 405 6.75 -18.98 8.15
CA ILE A 405 5.73 -18.13 8.77
C ILE A 405 5.82 -16.70 8.25
N ALA A 406 7.02 -16.11 8.14
CA ALA A 406 7.19 -14.77 7.61
C ALA A 406 6.77 -14.70 6.13
N TYR A 407 7.06 -15.73 5.33
CA TYR A 407 6.59 -15.85 3.96
C TYR A 407 5.06 -15.85 3.87
N GLN A 408 4.40 -16.71 4.64
CA GLN A 408 2.94 -16.82 4.65
C GLN A 408 2.26 -15.55 5.22
N LEU A 409 2.87 -14.88 6.20
CA LEU A 409 2.38 -13.59 6.71
C LEU A 409 2.37 -12.52 5.62
N VAL A 410 3.43 -12.40 4.82
CA VAL A 410 3.46 -11.40 3.72
C VAL A 410 2.44 -11.74 2.65
N VAL A 411 2.24 -13.03 2.33
CA VAL A 411 1.19 -13.45 1.39
C VAL A 411 -0.19 -13.10 1.94
N PHE A 412 -0.43 -13.30 3.24
CA PHE A 412 -1.69 -12.92 3.90
C PHE A 412 -1.89 -11.40 3.85
N MET A 413 -0.88 -10.63 4.26
CA MET A 413 -0.90 -9.18 4.30
C MET A 413 -1.03 -8.52 2.93
N ALA A 414 -0.74 -9.23 1.84
CA ALA A 414 -0.94 -8.74 0.48
C ALA A 414 -2.40 -8.81 0.03
N SER A 415 -3.25 -9.57 0.72
CA SER A 415 -4.62 -9.83 0.27
C SER A 415 -5.59 -8.65 0.50
N ASN A 416 -5.28 -7.77 1.46
CA ASN A 416 -5.99 -6.53 1.75
C ASN A 416 -5.01 -5.37 1.98
N GLU A 417 -5.51 -4.14 2.03
CA GLU A 417 -4.67 -2.95 2.20
C GLU A 417 -4.05 -2.88 3.60
N ILE A 418 -4.85 -3.21 4.63
CA ILE A 418 -4.51 -3.02 6.03
C ILE A 418 -4.91 -4.26 6.82
N PHE A 419 -4.07 -4.67 7.77
CA PHE A 419 -4.34 -5.75 8.71
C PHE A 419 -4.10 -5.28 10.13
N SER A 420 -5.00 -5.59 11.05
CA SER A 420 -4.71 -5.48 12.46
C SER A 420 -3.80 -6.63 12.92
N LEU A 421 -3.04 -6.39 13.99
CA LEU A 421 -2.31 -7.43 14.70
C LEU A 421 -3.25 -8.49 15.26
N GLU A 422 -4.46 -8.11 15.65
CA GLU A 422 -5.47 -9.05 16.16
C GLU A 422 -5.90 -10.05 15.09
N LEU A 423 -6.26 -9.59 13.89
CA LEU A 423 -6.63 -10.45 12.77
C LEU A 423 -5.45 -11.35 12.35
N ILE A 424 -4.23 -10.82 12.35
CA ILE A 424 -3.01 -11.62 12.13
C ILE A 424 -2.90 -12.73 13.18
N ASN A 425 -3.08 -12.40 14.46
CA ASN A 425 -3.01 -13.37 15.54
C ASN A 425 -4.16 -14.38 15.51
N LYS A 426 -5.38 -14.00 15.08
CA LYS A 426 -6.50 -14.94 14.86
C LYS A 426 -6.16 -15.96 13.78
N VAL A 427 -5.43 -15.57 12.72
CA VAL A 427 -5.06 -16.46 11.60
C VAL A 427 -3.80 -17.29 11.88
N PHE A 428 -2.74 -16.68 12.42
CA PHE A 428 -1.42 -17.31 12.60
C PHE A 428 -1.17 -17.85 14.02
N GLY A 429 -2.00 -17.43 14.98
CA GLY A 429 -1.85 -17.68 16.40
C GLY A 429 -1.01 -16.61 17.11
N ASP A 430 -1.44 -16.20 18.30
CA ASP A 430 -0.66 -15.35 19.20
C ASP A 430 0.43 -16.17 19.89
N ASN A 431 1.58 -16.29 19.22
CA ASN A 431 2.72 -17.05 19.70
C ASN A 431 4.05 -16.37 19.35
N ASN A 432 5.13 -16.91 19.93
CA ASN A 432 6.47 -16.36 19.74
C ASN A 432 6.95 -16.45 18.28
N ASP A 433 6.52 -17.46 17.53
CA ASP A 433 6.93 -17.63 16.13
C ASP A 433 6.32 -16.56 15.24
N THR A 434 5.03 -16.23 15.42
CA THR A 434 4.35 -15.10 14.77
C THR A 434 5.03 -13.78 15.12
N SER A 435 5.38 -13.59 16.40
CA SER A 435 6.09 -12.38 16.87
C SER A 435 7.48 -12.23 16.23
N ILE A 436 8.27 -13.30 16.16
CA ILE A 436 9.58 -13.32 15.49
C ILE A 436 9.44 -13.04 14.01
N ALA A 437 8.42 -13.61 13.36
CA ALA A 437 8.17 -13.38 11.95
C ALA A 437 7.78 -11.92 11.68
N LEU A 438 6.88 -11.32 12.46
CA LEU A 438 6.53 -9.90 12.37
C LEU A 438 7.76 -9.00 12.61
N GLN A 439 8.60 -9.32 13.59
CA GLN A 439 9.84 -8.57 13.83
C GLN A 439 10.78 -8.65 12.62
N LYS A 440 10.98 -9.83 12.03
CA LYS A 440 11.78 -9.99 10.81
C LYS A 440 11.24 -9.14 9.65
N LEU A 441 9.92 -9.10 9.46
CA LEU A 441 9.29 -8.27 8.43
C LEU A 441 9.47 -6.76 8.71
N TYR A 442 9.41 -6.37 9.98
CA TYR A 442 9.66 -4.99 10.41
C TYR A 442 11.12 -4.57 10.18
N ASP A 443 12.08 -5.41 10.55
CA ASP A 443 13.52 -5.16 10.38
C ASP A 443 13.88 -5.01 8.89
N LEU A 444 13.25 -5.82 8.03
CA LEU A 444 13.35 -5.71 6.57
C LEU A 444 12.55 -4.54 5.97
N SER A 445 11.86 -3.74 6.80
CA SER A 445 11.04 -2.60 6.40
C SER A 445 9.95 -2.96 5.38
N LEU A 446 9.35 -4.14 5.51
CA LEU A 446 8.37 -4.68 4.55
C LEU A 446 6.94 -4.21 4.83
N PHE A 447 6.67 -3.69 6.02
CA PHE A 447 5.39 -3.07 6.35
C PHE A 447 5.60 -1.79 7.16
N ASN A 448 4.56 -0.96 7.24
CA ASN A 448 4.52 0.21 8.10
C ASN A 448 3.29 0.16 9.01
N PHE A 449 3.41 0.71 10.22
CA PHE A 449 2.28 0.99 11.08
C PHE A 449 1.45 2.18 10.53
N VAL A 450 0.13 2.10 10.65
CA VAL A 450 -0.85 3.10 10.20
C VAL A 450 -1.89 3.37 11.30
N PHE A 451 -2.74 4.39 11.09
CA PHE A 451 -3.76 4.87 12.03
C PHE A 451 -3.24 5.41 13.37
N GLY A 452 -1.97 5.85 13.40
CA GLY A 452 -1.39 6.53 14.57
C GLY A 452 -1.03 5.62 15.75
N GLY A 453 -1.33 4.31 15.67
CA GLY A 453 -0.99 3.28 16.65
C GLY A 453 -0.07 2.18 16.12
N TYR A 454 0.09 1.11 16.89
CA TYR A 454 0.87 -0.09 16.54
C TYR A 454 0.00 -1.30 16.18
N GLU A 455 -1.30 -1.10 16.00
CA GLU A 455 -2.25 -2.19 15.77
C GLU A 455 -2.38 -2.52 14.30
N TYR A 456 -2.39 -1.50 13.44
CA TYR A 456 -2.67 -1.67 12.02
C TYR A 456 -1.39 -1.60 11.20
N LEU A 457 -1.22 -2.59 10.34
CA LEU A 457 -0.08 -2.77 9.47
C LEU A 457 -0.51 -2.61 8.02
N LYS A 458 0.27 -1.86 7.24
CA LYS A 458 0.18 -1.84 5.77
C LYS A 458 1.45 -2.43 5.18
N LEU A 459 1.31 -3.49 4.38
CA LEU A 459 2.42 -4.06 3.62
C LEU A 459 2.91 -3.05 2.58
N ASN A 460 4.20 -3.09 2.27
CA ASN A 460 4.79 -2.38 1.14
C ASN A 460 3.95 -2.63 -0.14
N PRO A 461 3.36 -1.57 -0.75
CA PRO A 461 2.48 -1.71 -1.92
C PRO A 461 3.17 -2.37 -3.11
N THR A 462 4.46 -2.12 -3.32
CA THR A 462 5.23 -2.74 -4.42
C THR A 462 5.36 -4.26 -4.25
N LEU A 463 5.52 -4.72 -3.01
CA LEU A 463 5.54 -6.12 -2.66
C LEU A 463 4.14 -6.75 -2.75
N SER A 464 3.12 -6.07 -2.22
CA SER A 464 1.71 -6.49 -2.31
C SER A 464 1.26 -6.68 -3.77
N ASP A 465 1.51 -5.68 -4.62
CA ASP A 465 1.23 -5.72 -6.06
C ASP A 465 1.88 -6.92 -6.74
N TYR A 466 3.14 -7.19 -6.41
CA TYR A 466 3.88 -8.30 -6.99
C TYR A 466 3.28 -9.65 -6.56
N ILE A 467 2.97 -9.84 -5.28
CA ILE A 467 2.37 -11.07 -4.76
C ILE A 467 1.01 -11.35 -5.42
N ASN A 468 0.17 -10.33 -5.50
CA ASN A 468 -1.14 -10.41 -6.11
C ASN A 468 -1.06 -10.74 -7.60
N ARG A 469 -0.13 -10.13 -8.35
CA ARG A 469 0.08 -10.44 -9.78
C ARG A 469 0.62 -11.85 -10.00
N SER A 470 1.50 -12.31 -9.12
CA SER A 470 2.07 -13.66 -9.15
C SER A 470 1.07 -14.75 -8.72
N LYS A 471 -0.13 -14.35 -8.23
CA LYS A 471 -1.20 -15.26 -7.77
C LYS A 471 -0.72 -16.27 -6.73
N ILE A 472 0.23 -15.85 -5.88
CA ILE A 472 0.72 -16.67 -4.78
C ILE A 472 -0.42 -16.86 -3.78
N LYS A 473 -0.57 -18.08 -3.26
CA LYS A 473 -1.66 -18.45 -2.36
C LYS A 473 -1.15 -18.79 -0.97
N LEU A 474 -2.03 -18.63 0.01
CA LEU A 474 -1.80 -19.12 1.37
C LEU A 474 -1.77 -20.64 1.39
N ASP A 475 -0.98 -21.17 2.32
CA ASP A 475 -1.02 -22.59 2.64
C ASP A 475 -2.39 -22.97 3.22
N LYS A 476 -2.83 -24.20 2.91
CA LYS A 476 -4.17 -24.70 3.29
C LYS A 476 -4.50 -24.52 4.77
N LYS A 477 -3.51 -24.58 5.65
CA LYS A 477 -3.68 -24.37 7.10
C LYS A 477 -4.23 -22.96 7.38
N TYR A 478 -3.55 -21.92 6.89
CA TYR A 478 -3.91 -20.53 7.13
C TYR A 478 -5.16 -20.12 6.33
N ASP A 479 -5.29 -20.63 5.10
CA ASP A 479 -6.48 -20.39 4.26
C ASP A 479 -7.76 -20.94 4.90
N ASN A 480 -7.71 -22.14 5.49
CA ASN A 480 -8.83 -22.72 6.24
C ASN A 480 -9.18 -21.89 7.47
N GLN A 481 -8.17 -21.40 8.20
CA GLN A 481 -8.39 -20.60 9.40
C GLN A 481 -8.99 -19.23 9.07
N LEU A 482 -8.47 -18.56 8.03
CA LEU A 482 -9.06 -17.34 7.50
C LEU A 482 -10.52 -17.57 7.07
N THR A 483 -10.80 -18.66 6.38
CA THR A 483 -12.17 -19.02 5.95
C THR A 483 -13.11 -19.23 7.14
N GLN A 484 -12.62 -19.81 8.25
CA GLN A 484 -13.41 -19.96 9.47
C GLN A 484 -13.72 -18.61 10.12
N ILE A 485 -12.71 -17.75 10.25
CA ILE A 485 -12.87 -16.39 10.81
C ILE A 485 -13.85 -15.58 9.95
N SER A 486 -13.68 -15.57 8.63
CA SER A 486 -14.62 -14.86 7.74
C SER A 486 -16.05 -15.36 7.86
N LYS A 487 -16.27 -16.66 8.11
CA LYS A 487 -17.61 -17.21 8.35
C LYS A 487 -18.20 -16.75 9.68
N GLN A 488 -17.38 -16.57 10.71
CA GLN A 488 -17.82 -16.04 12.01
C GLN A 488 -18.24 -14.58 11.86
N LEU A 489 -17.36 -13.76 11.29
CA LEU A 489 -17.59 -12.32 11.05
C LEU A 489 -18.84 -12.06 10.20
N LEU A 490 -19.16 -12.91 9.22
CA LEU A 490 -20.38 -12.79 8.42
C LEU A 490 -21.69 -12.91 9.23
N ASN A 491 -21.63 -13.45 10.46
CA ASN A 491 -22.79 -13.56 11.35
C ASN A 491 -22.83 -12.45 12.43
N GLU A 492 -21.81 -11.60 12.48
CA GLU A 492 -21.70 -10.49 13.44
C GLU A 492 -22.28 -9.20 12.84
N ASP A 493 -22.64 -8.24 13.69
CA ASP A 493 -23.12 -6.94 13.24
C ASP A 493 -21.96 -6.10 12.70
N LEU A 494 -22.12 -5.54 11.50
CA LEU A 494 -21.12 -4.69 10.88
C LEU A 494 -20.83 -3.41 11.69
N ASP A 495 -21.79 -2.93 12.51
CA ASP A 495 -21.57 -1.80 13.43
C ASP A 495 -20.57 -2.17 14.52
N ASP A 496 -20.66 -3.39 15.05
CA ASP A 496 -19.76 -3.87 16.08
C ASP A 496 -18.36 -4.10 15.47
N ILE A 497 -18.30 -4.76 14.31
CA ILE A 497 -17.03 -5.08 13.64
C ILE A 497 -16.25 -3.80 13.27
N ILE A 498 -16.88 -2.77 12.70
CA ILE A 498 -16.16 -1.54 12.29
C ILE A 498 -15.62 -0.75 13.49
N VAL A 499 -16.28 -0.83 14.64
CA VAL A 499 -15.86 -0.20 15.90
C VAL A 499 -14.70 -0.96 16.54
N GLU A 500 -14.75 -2.29 16.48
CA GLU A 500 -13.73 -3.17 17.03
C GLU A 500 -12.48 -3.20 16.15
N ASP A 501 -12.63 -3.57 14.86
CA ASP A 501 -11.52 -3.78 13.94
C ASP A 501 -11.87 -3.42 12.48
N TYR A 502 -11.28 -2.33 12.00
CA TYR A 502 -11.48 -1.87 10.62
C TYR A 502 -10.99 -2.87 9.55
N SER A 503 -9.96 -3.66 9.85
CA SER A 503 -9.44 -4.66 8.92
C SER A 503 -10.38 -5.86 8.80
N GLU A 504 -11.01 -6.28 9.90
CA GLU A 504 -12.05 -7.33 9.90
C GLU A 504 -13.31 -6.84 9.20
N PHE A 505 -13.67 -5.57 9.38
CA PHE A 505 -14.78 -4.94 8.66
C PHE A 505 -14.56 -4.97 7.14
N LEU A 506 -13.39 -4.55 6.66
CA LEU A 506 -13.05 -4.61 5.23
C LEU A 506 -13.05 -6.05 4.70
N LEU A 507 -12.48 -6.99 5.45
CA LEU A 507 -12.49 -8.42 5.10
C LEU A 507 -13.93 -8.96 4.99
N THR A 508 -14.81 -8.55 5.90
CA THR A 508 -16.22 -8.97 5.92
C THR A 508 -16.96 -8.44 4.70
N LEU A 509 -16.83 -7.14 4.40
CA LEU A 509 -17.43 -6.56 3.21
C LEU A 509 -16.92 -7.22 1.92
N GLN A 510 -15.62 -7.52 1.83
CA GLN A 510 -15.05 -8.24 0.69
C GLN A 510 -15.69 -9.63 0.57
N LYS A 511 -15.86 -10.35 1.68
CA LYS A 511 -16.49 -11.68 1.68
C LYS A 511 -17.97 -11.63 1.32
N MET A 512 -18.69 -10.59 1.74
CA MET A 512 -20.08 -10.36 1.34
C MET A 512 -20.18 -10.19 -0.17
N LEU A 513 -19.31 -9.38 -0.80
CA LEU A 513 -19.28 -9.21 -2.25
C LEU A 513 -19.00 -10.53 -2.99
N GLU A 514 -18.01 -11.30 -2.52
CA GLU A 514 -17.64 -12.59 -3.12
C GLU A 514 -18.74 -13.64 -3.02
N ASN A 515 -19.53 -13.61 -1.94
CA ASN A 515 -20.63 -14.53 -1.71
C ASN A 515 -21.97 -14.00 -2.25
N GLU A 516 -21.97 -12.88 -2.97
CA GLU A 516 -23.17 -12.17 -3.45
C GLU A 516 -24.19 -11.83 -2.35
N VAL A 517 -23.70 -11.65 -1.12
CA VAL A 517 -24.52 -11.21 0.02
C VAL A 517 -24.73 -9.70 -0.09
N LYS A 518 -25.98 -9.26 0.07
CA LYS A 518 -26.34 -7.85 0.01
C LYS A 518 -25.66 -7.06 1.14
N ILE A 519 -24.88 -6.05 0.77
CA ILE A 519 -24.29 -5.11 1.73
C ILE A 519 -25.35 -4.08 2.15
N PRO A 520 -25.50 -3.78 3.46
CA PRO A 520 -26.32 -2.68 3.91
C PRO A 520 -25.87 -1.35 3.29
N LYS A 521 -26.83 -0.54 2.83
CA LYS A 521 -26.56 0.72 2.11
C LYS A 521 -25.56 1.65 2.83
N LYS A 522 -25.64 1.72 4.17
CA LYS A 522 -24.72 2.55 4.97
C LYS A 522 -23.23 2.20 4.84
N TYR A 523 -22.90 0.93 4.59
CA TYR A 523 -21.51 0.46 4.41
C TYR A 523 -21.11 0.32 2.95
N PHE A 524 -21.88 0.91 2.06
CA PHE A 524 -21.61 0.86 0.65
C PHE A 524 -20.42 1.78 0.34
N ILE A 525 -19.24 1.17 0.27
CA ILE A 525 -17.98 1.85 -0.06
C ILE A 525 -17.72 1.66 -1.56
N PRO A 526 -17.90 2.68 -2.41
CA PRO A 526 -17.84 2.51 -3.87
C PRO A 526 -16.51 1.97 -4.35
N SER A 527 -15.40 2.38 -3.74
CA SER A 527 -14.06 1.91 -4.07
C SER A 527 -13.88 0.40 -3.87
N LEU A 528 -14.47 -0.18 -2.83
CA LEU A 528 -14.40 -1.62 -2.54
C LEU A 528 -15.17 -2.42 -3.60
N ILE A 529 -16.32 -1.90 -4.00
CA ILE A 529 -17.16 -2.51 -5.03
C ILE A 529 -16.45 -2.44 -6.37
N ILE A 530 -15.79 -1.33 -6.69
CA ILE A 530 -14.97 -1.20 -7.90
C ILE A 530 -13.80 -2.17 -7.90
N LYS A 531 -13.11 -2.36 -6.78
CA LYS A 531 -12.07 -3.39 -6.63
C LYS A 531 -12.64 -4.79 -6.91
N ASN A 532 -13.84 -5.09 -6.41
CA ASN A 532 -14.52 -6.37 -6.70
C ASN A 532 -14.96 -6.51 -8.16
N ILE A 533 -15.51 -5.45 -8.77
CA ILE A 533 -15.87 -5.41 -10.19
C ILE A 533 -14.68 -5.78 -11.07
N ILE A 534 -13.50 -5.24 -10.76
CA ILE A 534 -12.28 -5.54 -11.53
C ILE A 534 -11.89 -7.01 -11.37
N LYS A 535 -11.97 -7.54 -10.14
CA LYS A 535 -11.67 -8.95 -9.86
C LYS A 535 -12.62 -9.89 -10.61
N GLU A 536 -13.92 -9.62 -10.59
CA GLU A 536 -14.92 -10.42 -11.28
C GLU A 536 -14.85 -10.26 -12.81
N TYR A 537 -14.51 -9.07 -13.30
CA TYR A 537 -14.21 -8.85 -14.71
C TYR A 537 -13.03 -9.69 -15.18
N ASP A 538 -11.95 -9.74 -14.39
CA ASP A 538 -10.74 -10.52 -14.71
C ASP A 538 -10.99 -12.04 -14.62
N LYS A 539 -12.02 -12.49 -13.88
CA LYS A 539 -12.49 -13.89 -13.85
C LYS A 539 -13.41 -14.26 -15.01
N GLY A 540 -13.91 -13.28 -15.78
CA GLY A 540 -14.85 -13.52 -16.88
C GLY A 540 -16.33 -13.41 -16.50
N ASN A 541 -16.66 -13.03 -15.26
CA ASN A 541 -18.04 -12.92 -14.76
C ASN A 541 -18.70 -11.61 -15.22
N TYR A 542 -18.86 -11.44 -16.54
CA TYR A 542 -19.26 -10.16 -17.14
C TYR A 542 -20.71 -9.74 -16.82
N ASP A 543 -21.64 -10.69 -16.68
CA ASP A 543 -23.04 -10.37 -16.35
C ASP A 543 -23.18 -9.80 -14.94
N TYR A 544 -22.44 -10.35 -13.98
CA TYR A 544 -22.33 -9.80 -12.63
C TYR A 544 -21.76 -8.37 -12.67
N VAL A 545 -20.67 -8.16 -13.41
CA VAL A 545 -20.07 -6.83 -13.58
C VAL A 545 -21.08 -5.82 -14.15
N ILE A 546 -21.81 -6.21 -15.19
CA ILE A 546 -22.84 -5.35 -15.79
C ILE A 546 -23.91 -4.98 -14.75
N LYS A 547 -24.45 -5.97 -14.02
CA LYS A 547 -25.47 -5.76 -13.00
C LYS A 547 -25.00 -4.78 -11.92
N ILE A 548 -23.86 -5.03 -11.30
CA ILE A 548 -23.36 -4.21 -10.19
C ILE A 548 -22.97 -2.81 -10.66
N CYS A 549 -22.37 -2.66 -11.85
CA CYS A 549 -22.09 -1.34 -12.40
C CYS A 549 -23.37 -0.53 -12.66
N LEU A 550 -24.45 -1.17 -13.11
CA LEU A 550 -25.73 -0.47 -13.29
C LEU A 550 -26.32 -0.04 -11.95
N GLU A 551 -26.29 -0.91 -10.93
CA GLU A 551 -26.72 -0.57 -9.56
C GLU A 551 -25.91 0.61 -8.98
N LEU A 552 -24.60 0.65 -9.21
CA LEU A 552 -23.75 1.77 -8.82
C LEU A 552 -24.15 3.07 -9.52
N LEU A 553 -24.45 3.01 -10.81
CA LEU A 553 -24.81 4.20 -11.60
C LEU A 553 -26.24 4.70 -11.32
N GLU A 554 -27.03 4.01 -10.48
CA GLU A 554 -28.30 4.55 -9.97
C GLU A 554 -28.08 5.75 -9.02
N GLN A 555 -26.90 5.85 -8.42
CA GLN A 555 -26.52 6.94 -7.53
C GLN A 555 -25.47 7.84 -8.22
N THR A 556 -25.58 9.15 -8.03
CA THR A 556 -24.67 10.15 -8.63
C THR A 556 -23.84 10.91 -7.59
N ASN A 557 -23.98 10.58 -6.31
CA ASN A 557 -23.29 11.23 -5.19
C ASN A 557 -21.87 10.69 -4.94
N TYR A 558 -21.28 10.00 -5.92
CA TYR A 558 -19.93 9.48 -5.88
C TYR A 558 -18.94 10.44 -6.51
N ASP A 559 -17.67 10.31 -6.17
CA ASP A 559 -16.62 11.08 -6.84
C ASP A 559 -16.53 10.73 -8.33
N ASP A 560 -16.07 11.71 -9.12
CA ASP A 560 -15.95 11.58 -10.58
C ASP A 560 -15.12 10.38 -11.02
N GLN A 561 -14.12 9.96 -10.23
CA GLN A 561 -13.24 8.85 -10.56
C GLN A 561 -13.95 7.51 -10.41
N VAL A 562 -14.77 7.34 -9.37
CA VAL A 562 -15.65 6.19 -9.19
C VAL A 562 -16.64 6.10 -10.35
N ILE A 563 -17.29 7.21 -10.72
CA ILE A 563 -18.24 7.25 -11.84
C ILE A 563 -17.54 6.88 -13.15
N TRP A 564 -16.35 7.43 -13.39
CA TRP A 564 -15.55 7.13 -14.57
C TRP A 564 -15.16 5.66 -14.66
N GLU A 565 -14.60 5.08 -13.59
CA GLU A 565 -14.18 3.67 -13.58
C GLU A 565 -15.39 2.73 -13.71
N THR A 566 -16.52 3.07 -13.08
CA THR A 566 -17.77 2.29 -13.19
C THR A 566 -18.24 2.24 -14.64
N ASN A 567 -18.36 3.39 -15.31
CA ASN A 567 -18.71 3.47 -16.73
C ASN A 567 -17.69 2.72 -17.60
N TYR A 568 -16.40 2.80 -17.26
CA TYR A 568 -15.33 2.20 -18.04
C TYR A 568 -15.41 0.68 -17.99
N ARG A 569 -15.61 0.10 -16.80
CA ARG A 569 -15.78 -1.35 -16.61
C ARG A 569 -17.07 -1.87 -17.19
N LEU A 570 -18.18 -1.14 -17.03
CA LEU A 570 -19.44 -1.47 -17.66
C LEU A 570 -19.32 -1.54 -19.18
N THR A 571 -18.70 -0.52 -19.79
CA THR A 571 -18.47 -0.45 -21.23
C THR A 571 -17.56 -1.59 -21.72
N GLN A 572 -16.53 -1.94 -20.93
CA GLN A 572 -15.67 -3.10 -21.22
C GLN A 572 -16.40 -4.44 -21.14
N ALA A 573 -17.32 -4.60 -20.17
CA ALA A 573 -18.13 -5.81 -20.03
C ALA A 573 -19.10 -5.95 -21.21
N TYR A 574 -19.79 -4.88 -21.60
CA TYR A 574 -20.62 -4.88 -22.81
C TYR A 574 -19.82 -5.18 -24.09
N ALA A 575 -18.58 -4.71 -24.18
CA ALA A 575 -17.71 -5.04 -25.30
C ALA A 575 -17.35 -6.53 -25.36
N ARG A 576 -17.05 -7.14 -24.21
CA ARG A 576 -16.76 -8.58 -24.10
C ARG A 576 -17.98 -9.44 -24.46
N THR A 577 -19.16 -9.06 -23.98
CA THR A 577 -20.43 -9.75 -24.29
C THR A 577 -21.02 -9.37 -25.65
N ARG A 578 -20.33 -8.53 -26.42
CA ARG A 578 -20.75 -8.09 -27.78
C ARG A 578 -22.14 -7.43 -27.79
N ASN A 579 -22.54 -6.83 -26.68
CA ASN A 579 -23.85 -6.21 -26.48
C ASN A 579 -23.91 -4.82 -27.11
N GLU A 580 -25.01 -4.50 -27.82
CA GLU A 580 -25.17 -3.21 -28.50
C GLU A 580 -25.35 -2.03 -27.54
N LYS A 581 -25.80 -2.26 -26.30
CA LYS A 581 -25.82 -1.25 -25.23
C LYS A 581 -24.46 -0.62 -24.97
N PHE A 582 -23.37 -1.25 -25.44
CA PHE A 582 -22.05 -0.63 -25.50
C PHE A 582 -22.07 0.82 -26.02
N PHE A 583 -22.85 1.09 -27.08
CA PHE A 583 -22.88 2.41 -27.70
C PHE A 583 -23.57 3.47 -26.84
N ASP A 584 -24.44 3.08 -25.91
CA ASP A 584 -25.09 3.99 -24.98
C ASP A 584 -24.07 4.53 -23.96
N TYR A 585 -23.21 3.65 -23.44
CA TYR A 585 -22.25 3.99 -22.38
C TYR A 585 -20.92 4.54 -22.91
N VAL A 586 -20.47 4.12 -24.11
CA VAL A 586 -19.21 4.62 -24.66
C VAL A 586 -19.24 6.13 -24.89
N GLN A 587 -20.42 6.73 -25.12
CA GLN A 587 -20.55 8.18 -25.30
C GLN A 587 -20.13 8.99 -24.09
N PHE A 588 -20.18 8.42 -22.88
CA PHE A 588 -19.66 9.06 -21.67
C PHE A 588 -18.19 9.51 -21.83
N PHE A 589 -17.39 8.75 -22.59
CA PHE A 589 -15.98 9.04 -22.83
C PHE A 589 -15.74 9.99 -24.01
N ASN A 590 -16.79 10.37 -24.75
CA ASN A 590 -16.70 11.23 -25.92
C ASN A 590 -16.72 12.72 -25.49
N ASN A 591 -15.70 13.14 -24.75
CA ASN A 591 -15.55 14.54 -24.32
C ASN A 591 -14.62 15.32 -25.27
N ASP A 592 -14.78 16.64 -25.33
CA ASP A 592 -14.03 17.49 -26.27
C ASP A 592 -12.54 17.65 -25.92
N VAL A 593 -12.15 17.32 -24.69
CA VAL A 593 -10.79 17.55 -24.17
C VAL A 593 -9.87 16.37 -24.46
N ASN A 594 -10.35 15.14 -24.27
CA ASN A 594 -9.57 13.91 -24.40
C ASN A 594 -10.46 12.71 -24.75
N LYS A 595 -10.39 12.25 -26.01
CA LYS A 595 -11.14 11.09 -26.52
C LYS A 595 -10.33 9.78 -26.49
N LEU A 596 -9.26 9.72 -25.72
CA LEU A 596 -8.40 8.54 -25.60
C LEU A 596 -9.22 7.28 -25.25
N ASP A 597 -9.98 7.32 -24.16
CA ASP A 597 -10.75 6.16 -23.68
C ASP A 597 -11.91 5.82 -24.63
N TYR A 598 -12.54 6.82 -25.24
CA TYR A 598 -13.59 6.62 -26.25
C TYR A 598 -13.08 5.78 -27.42
N TYR A 599 -12.00 6.21 -28.06
CA TYR A 599 -11.42 5.49 -29.20
C TYR A 599 -10.80 4.15 -28.78
N PHE A 600 -10.19 4.08 -27.60
CA PHE A 600 -9.69 2.81 -27.07
C PHE A 600 -10.81 1.78 -26.89
N LEU A 601 -11.93 2.17 -26.27
CA LEU A 601 -13.07 1.28 -26.03
C LEU A 601 -13.77 0.87 -27.33
N LEU A 602 -13.88 1.77 -28.32
CA LEU A 602 -14.38 1.43 -29.66
C LEU A 602 -13.49 0.39 -30.36
N GLY A 603 -12.17 0.57 -30.28
CA GLY A 603 -11.21 -0.40 -30.79
C GLY A 603 -11.37 -1.76 -30.11
N PHE A 604 -11.58 -1.74 -28.79
CA PHE A 604 -11.80 -2.92 -27.96
C PHE A 604 -13.10 -3.67 -28.33
N TYR A 605 -14.22 -2.95 -28.51
CA TYR A 605 -15.48 -3.52 -28.97
C TYR A 605 -15.35 -4.19 -30.34
N HIS A 606 -14.77 -3.49 -31.31
CA HIS A 606 -14.60 -4.03 -32.66
C HIS A 606 -13.67 -5.24 -32.70
N ARG A 607 -12.63 -5.27 -31.85
CA ARG A 607 -11.79 -6.46 -31.67
C ARG A 607 -12.63 -7.66 -31.24
N HIS A 608 -13.50 -7.50 -30.23
CA HIS A 608 -14.33 -8.60 -29.72
C HIS A 608 -15.46 -9.03 -30.66
N LYS A 609 -15.92 -8.16 -31.57
CA LYS A 609 -16.80 -8.52 -32.70
C LYS A 609 -16.06 -9.18 -33.88
N GLY A 610 -14.72 -9.30 -33.84
CA GLY A 610 -13.92 -9.87 -34.92
C GLY A 610 -13.52 -8.88 -36.03
N ASN A 611 -13.92 -7.61 -35.93
CA ASN A 611 -13.64 -6.57 -36.91
C ASN A 611 -12.24 -5.95 -36.71
N LYS A 612 -11.19 -6.73 -37.02
CA LYS A 612 -9.79 -6.36 -36.77
C LYS A 612 -9.36 -5.02 -37.40
N SER A 613 -9.78 -4.73 -38.64
CA SER A 613 -9.44 -3.46 -39.31
C SER A 613 -9.99 -2.25 -38.56
N ARG A 614 -11.29 -2.25 -38.24
CA ARG A 614 -11.92 -1.17 -37.46
C ARG A 614 -11.31 -1.03 -36.07
N ALA A 615 -10.88 -2.14 -35.47
CA ALA A 615 -10.21 -2.10 -34.18
C ALA A 615 -8.88 -1.32 -34.27
N ILE A 616 -8.05 -1.62 -35.27
CA ILE A 616 -6.78 -0.93 -35.52
C ILE A 616 -7.02 0.56 -35.78
N ASP A 617 -7.98 0.92 -36.65
CA ASP A 617 -8.26 2.33 -36.96
C ASP A 617 -8.61 3.14 -35.70
N ASN A 618 -9.44 2.58 -34.82
CA ASN A 618 -9.79 3.25 -33.57
C ASN A 618 -8.62 3.31 -32.58
N TYR A 619 -7.80 2.25 -32.50
CA TYR A 619 -6.59 2.29 -31.68
C TYR A 619 -5.57 3.31 -32.16
N LEU A 620 -5.39 3.48 -33.48
CA LEU A 620 -4.53 4.52 -34.04
C LEU A 620 -5.04 5.91 -33.67
N LYS A 621 -6.35 6.16 -33.77
CA LYS A 621 -6.97 7.40 -33.27
C LYS A 621 -6.72 7.62 -31.78
N ALA A 622 -6.79 6.58 -30.96
CA ALA A 622 -6.46 6.68 -29.54
C ALA A 622 -4.99 7.12 -29.31
N LEU A 623 -4.06 6.64 -30.14
CA LEU A 623 -2.65 7.06 -30.09
C LEU A 623 -2.41 8.50 -30.58
N GLU A 624 -3.31 9.09 -31.35
CA GLU A 624 -3.22 10.53 -31.70
C GLU A 624 -3.36 11.42 -30.45
N TYR A 625 -4.17 11.00 -29.47
CA TYR A 625 -4.34 11.71 -28.20
C TYR A 625 -3.22 11.41 -27.19
N TYR A 626 -2.80 10.14 -27.11
CA TYR A 626 -1.70 9.75 -26.25
C TYR A 626 -0.78 8.76 -26.97
N PRO A 627 0.26 9.25 -27.67
CA PRO A 627 1.17 8.41 -28.45
C PRO A 627 1.85 7.32 -27.64
N GLU A 628 2.07 7.57 -26.34
CA GLU A 628 2.79 6.66 -25.45
C GLU A 628 1.86 5.70 -24.68
N HIS A 629 0.58 5.63 -25.03
CA HIS A 629 -0.40 4.78 -24.35
C HIS A 629 -0.08 3.29 -24.51
N SER A 630 0.58 2.72 -23.49
CA SER A 630 1.09 1.34 -23.50
C SER A 630 0.00 0.30 -23.76
N ARG A 631 -1.22 0.50 -23.22
CA ARG A 631 -2.33 -0.44 -23.42
C ARG A 631 -2.73 -0.49 -24.90
N THR A 632 -2.89 0.66 -25.56
CA THR A 632 -3.22 0.73 -26.98
C THR A 632 -2.12 0.11 -27.84
N LYS A 633 -0.84 0.46 -27.60
CA LYS A 633 0.30 -0.14 -28.34
C LYS A 633 0.29 -1.66 -28.23
N ARG A 634 0.03 -2.20 -27.02
CA ARG A 634 -0.06 -3.65 -26.79
C ARG A 634 -1.21 -4.29 -27.58
N GLU A 635 -2.38 -3.66 -27.61
CA GLU A 635 -3.54 -4.16 -28.37
C GLU A 635 -3.27 -4.19 -29.88
N ILE A 636 -2.63 -3.15 -30.42
CA ILE A 636 -2.23 -3.09 -31.83
C ILE A 636 -1.24 -4.22 -32.16
N VAL A 637 -0.18 -4.40 -31.35
CA VAL A 637 0.79 -5.49 -31.54
C VAL A 637 0.08 -6.85 -31.55
N ASN A 638 -0.79 -7.11 -30.58
CA ASN A 638 -1.54 -8.36 -30.51
C ASN A 638 -2.43 -8.59 -31.75
N LEU A 639 -3.05 -7.54 -32.28
CA LEU A 639 -3.86 -7.61 -33.51
C LEU A 639 -2.99 -7.92 -34.73
N TYR A 640 -1.86 -7.24 -34.90
CA TYR A 640 -0.93 -7.52 -36.00
C TYR A 640 -0.33 -8.93 -35.94
N LEU A 641 0.04 -9.39 -34.75
CA LEU A 641 0.47 -10.78 -34.54
C LEU A 641 -0.63 -11.76 -34.96
N SER A 642 -1.89 -11.49 -34.61
CA SER A 642 -3.04 -12.34 -34.97
C SER A 642 -3.39 -12.34 -36.46
N THR A 643 -2.90 -11.37 -37.24
CA THR A 643 -3.09 -11.31 -38.71
C THR A 643 -1.83 -11.70 -39.47
N GLY A 644 -0.75 -12.11 -38.78
CA GLY A 644 0.53 -12.46 -39.38
C GLY A 644 1.32 -11.27 -39.91
N ASN A 645 0.98 -10.05 -39.52
CA ASN A 645 1.64 -8.83 -39.96
C ASN A 645 2.81 -8.45 -39.02
N TYR A 646 3.82 -9.32 -38.97
CA TYR A 646 4.94 -9.19 -38.04
C TYR A 646 5.83 -7.96 -38.30
N GLY A 647 5.92 -7.52 -39.56
CA GLY A 647 6.71 -6.35 -39.94
C GLY A 647 6.18 -5.06 -39.31
N ASP A 648 4.88 -4.82 -39.42
CA ASP A 648 4.22 -3.64 -38.84
C ASP A 648 4.19 -3.68 -37.31
N ALA A 649 4.20 -4.89 -36.72
CA ALA A 649 4.26 -5.08 -35.27
C ALA A 649 5.65 -4.85 -34.67
N LEU A 650 6.74 -5.03 -35.43
CA LEU A 650 8.09 -5.15 -34.89
C LEU A 650 8.54 -3.93 -34.08
N ASN A 651 8.37 -2.73 -34.62
CA ASN A 651 8.80 -1.49 -33.95
C ASN A 651 8.00 -1.25 -32.66
N LEU A 652 6.68 -1.43 -32.71
CA LEU A 652 5.79 -1.28 -31.55
C LEU A 652 6.06 -2.35 -30.48
N ALA A 653 6.37 -3.59 -30.89
CA ALA A 653 6.72 -4.67 -29.98
C ALA A 653 8.06 -4.39 -29.28
N LYS A 654 9.06 -3.90 -30.03
CA LYS A 654 10.35 -3.47 -29.49
C LYS A 654 10.19 -2.34 -28.46
N GLU A 655 9.44 -1.29 -28.79
CA GLU A 655 9.16 -0.19 -27.84
C GLU A 655 8.50 -0.68 -26.55
N ASN A 656 7.52 -1.59 -26.66
CA ASN A 656 6.86 -2.15 -25.47
C ASN A 656 7.84 -2.95 -24.59
N TYR A 657 8.74 -3.73 -25.21
CA TYR A 657 9.79 -4.46 -24.51
C TYR A 657 10.81 -3.51 -23.84
N GLU A 658 11.32 -2.52 -24.57
CA GLU A 658 12.35 -1.60 -24.05
C GLU A 658 11.85 -0.79 -22.84
N LYS A 659 10.55 -0.46 -22.81
CA LYS A 659 9.92 0.20 -21.66
C LYS A 659 9.73 -0.70 -20.44
N ARG A 660 9.55 -2.01 -20.64
CA ARG A 660 9.25 -3.00 -19.59
C ARG A 660 9.93 -4.33 -19.89
N ARG A 661 11.25 -4.35 -19.73
CA ARG A 661 12.10 -5.50 -20.09
C ARG A 661 11.83 -6.78 -19.32
N THR A 662 11.16 -6.69 -18.16
CA THR A 662 10.81 -7.84 -17.31
C THR A 662 9.44 -8.44 -17.63
N ASN A 663 8.64 -7.80 -18.49
CA ASN A 663 7.30 -8.29 -18.79
C ASN A 663 7.34 -9.42 -19.83
N ILE A 664 7.05 -10.65 -19.40
CA ILE A 664 7.13 -11.84 -20.26
C ILE A 664 6.29 -11.74 -21.54
N TYR A 665 5.14 -11.06 -21.50
CA TYR A 665 4.28 -10.89 -22.69
C TYR A 665 4.89 -9.94 -23.71
N HIS A 666 5.54 -8.86 -23.26
CA HIS A 666 6.24 -7.94 -24.15
C HIS A 666 7.49 -8.58 -24.74
N ILE A 667 8.23 -9.35 -23.93
CA ILE A 667 9.36 -10.15 -24.38
C ILE A 667 8.92 -11.13 -25.48
N HIS A 668 7.88 -11.90 -25.23
CA HIS A 668 7.36 -12.89 -26.18
C HIS A 668 6.84 -12.24 -27.47
N SER A 669 6.06 -11.16 -27.40
CA SER A 669 5.59 -10.47 -28.60
C SER A 669 6.76 -9.93 -29.44
N TYR A 670 7.80 -9.40 -28.80
CA TYR A 670 9.00 -8.94 -29.51
C TYR A 670 9.79 -10.10 -30.13
N PHE A 671 9.94 -11.21 -29.40
CA PHE A 671 10.55 -12.45 -29.87
C PHE A 671 9.86 -12.98 -31.13
N ILE A 672 8.53 -13.11 -31.11
CA ILE A 672 7.74 -13.60 -32.27
C ILE A 672 7.90 -12.65 -33.48
N CYS A 673 7.86 -11.34 -33.26
CA CYS A 673 8.07 -10.36 -34.33
C CYS A 673 9.46 -10.51 -34.96
N LEU A 674 10.52 -10.66 -34.16
CA LEU A 674 11.87 -10.88 -34.67
C LEU A 674 11.96 -12.18 -35.47
N LEU A 675 11.47 -13.26 -34.90
CA LEU A 675 11.61 -14.61 -35.44
C LEU A 675 10.86 -14.79 -36.76
N ARG A 676 9.62 -14.30 -36.84
CA ARG A 676 8.73 -14.51 -37.99
C ARG A 676 8.77 -13.39 -39.02
N SER A 677 9.73 -12.46 -38.92
CA SER A 677 9.91 -11.32 -39.84
C SER A 677 10.54 -11.68 -41.19
N LYS A 678 10.02 -12.70 -41.91
CA LYS A 678 10.29 -13.04 -43.34
C LYS A 678 11.76 -13.03 -43.85
N LYS A 679 12.77 -12.92 -43.00
CA LYS A 679 14.21 -12.94 -43.32
C LYS A 679 14.91 -13.89 -42.36
N LYS A 680 15.89 -14.65 -42.85
CA LYS A 680 16.76 -15.44 -41.95
C LYS A 680 17.38 -14.51 -40.90
N PRO A 681 17.33 -14.87 -39.61
CA PRO A 681 17.81 -14.00 -38.54
C PRO A 681 19.32 -13.76 -38.69
N THR A 682 19.73 -12.49 -38.59
CA THR A 682 21.16 -12.14 -38.57
C THR A 682 21.78 -12.53 -37.24
N LYS A 683 23.11 -12.57 -37.16
CA LYS A 683 23.83 -12.89 -35.90
C LYS A 683 23.37 -12.03 -34.71
N SER A 684 23.21 -10.72 -34.93
CA SER A 684 22.71 -9.79 -33.89
C SER A 684 21.26 -10.07 -33.48
N VAL A 685 20.41 -10.54 -34.40
CA VAL A 685 19.04 -10.96 -34.06
C VAL A 685 19.07 -12.23 -33.24
N VAL A 686 19.92 -13.20 -33.58
CA VAL A 686 20.10 -14.43 -32.80
C VAL A 686 20.58 -14.14 -31.37
N GLU A 687 21.53 -13.22 -31.19
CA GLU A 687 21.96 -12.77 -29.87
C GLU A 687 20.79 -12.18 -29.07
N THR A 688 20.00 -11.29 -29.69
CA THR A 688 18.79 -10.72 -29.07
C THR A 688 17.77 -11.81 -28.68
N LEU A 689 17.51 -12.78 -29.56
CA LEU A 689 16.56 -13.87 -29.29
C LEU A 689 16.98 -14.68 -28.06
N ASN A 690 18.27 -14.98 -27.92
CA ASN A 690 18.82 -15.68 -26.76
C ASN A 690 18.69 -14.86 -25.47
N GLU A 691 18.96 -13.55 -25.52
CA GLU A 691 18.74 -12.65 -24.38
C GLU A 691 17.28 -12.64 -23.92
N LEU A 692 16.34 -12.58 -24.86
CA LEU A 692 14.89 -12.60 -24.57
C LEU A 692 14.48 -13.94 -23.95
N MET A 693 14.98 -15.07 -24.45
CA MET A 693 14.71 -16.39 -23.89
C MET A 693 15.25 -16.54 -22.46
N GLU A 694 16.49 -16.09 -22.20
CA GLU A 694 17.08 -16.11 -20.87
C GLU A 694 16.32 -15.20 -19.89
N ALA A 695 15.84 -14.05 -20.35
CA ALA A 695 15.02 -13.15 -19.53
C ALA A 695 13.69 -13.79 -19.11
N VAL A 696 13.01 -14.52 -20.02
CA VAL A 696 11.80 -15.28 -19.67
C VAL A 696 12.12 -16.41 -18.71
N LYS A 697 13.19 -17.18 -18.96
CA LYS A 697 13.61 -18.30 -18.10
C LYS A 697 13.90 -17.89 -16.65
N ARG A 698 14.46 -16.69 -16.44
CA ARG A 698 14.74 -16.15 -15.09
C ARG A 698 13.53 -15.52 -14.43
N SER A 699 12.42 -15.37 -15.16
CA SER A 699 11.21 -14.74 -14.63
C SER A 699 10.52 -15.64 -13.61
N SER A 700 10.03 -15.01 -12.55
CA SER A 700 9.25 -15.64 -11.47
C SER A 700 7.75 -15.71 -11.77
N ASP A 701 7.32 -15.24 -12.95
CA ASP A 701 5.93 -15.35 -13.40
C ASP A 701 5.53 -16.83 -13.56
N ILE A 702 4.32 -17.19 -13.12
CA ILE A 702 3.82 -18.57 -13.19
C ILE A 702 3.77 -19.13 -14.62
N LYS A 703 3.72 -18.26 -15.64
CA LYS A 703 3.70 -18.64 -17.07
C LYS A 703 5.07 -18.55 -17.73
N SER A 704 6.13 -18.22 -16.99
CA SER A 704 7.46 -18.05 -17.57
C SER A 704 7.96 -19.34 -18.22
N GLU A 705 7.82 -20.47 -17.53
CA GLU A 705 8.23 -21.78 -18.02
C GLU A 705 7.42 -22.19 -19.27
N ASP A 706 6.08 -22.10 -19.20
CA ASP A 706 5.17 -22.38 -20.32
C ASP A 706 5.58 -21.59 -21.59
N MET A 707 5.89 -20.30 -21.40
CA MET A 707 6.27 -19.38 -22.47
C MET A 707 7.68 -19.63 -22.99
N PHE A 708 8.62 -19.96 -22.10
CA PHE A 708 10.00 -20.31 -22.45
C PHE A 708 10.05 -21.57 -23.33
N GLN A 709 9.30 -22.62 -22.99
CA GLN A 709 9.24 -23.84 -23.80
C GLN A 709 8.69 -23.56 -25.21
N CYS A 710 7.68 -22.69 -25.32
CA CYS A 710 7.16 -22.26 -26.62
C CYS A 710 8.21 -21.49 -27.43
N MET A 711 8.91 -20.54 -26.81
CA MET A 711 9.98 -19.78 -27.45
C MET A 711 11.11 -20.70 -27.93
N LYS A 712 11.50 -21.68 -27.10
CA LYS A 712 12.52 -22.67 -27.44
C LYS A 712 12.12 -23.51 -28.65
N GLY A 713 10.89 -24.03 -28.67
CA GLY A 713 10.37 -24.79 -29.81
C GLY A 713 10.36 -23.99 -31.11
N GLU A 714 9.92 -22.72 -31.08
CA GLU A 714 9.98 -21.87 -32.26
C GLU A 714 11.40 -21.50 -32.68
N TYR A 715 12.30 -21.29 -31.71
CA TYR A 715 13.71 -21.01 -31.99
C TYR A 715 14.38 -22.18 -32.74
N LEU A 716 14.16 -23.42 -32.28
CA LEU A 716 14.67 -24.62 -32.95
C LEU A 716 14.20 -24.71 -34.41
N TYR A 717 12.92 -24.42 -34.65
CA TYR A 717 12.35 -24.46 -35.99
C TYR A 717 12.90 -23.36 -36.91
N TYR A 718 12.83 -22.09 -36.49
CA TYR A 718 13.11 -20.94 -37.36
C TYR A 718 14.59 -20.53 -37.40
N VAL A 719 15.39 -20.93 -36.43
CA VAL A 719 16.83 -20.57 -36.33
C VAL A 719 17.73 -21.76 -36.59
N GLU A 720 17.44 -22.91 -35.97
CA GLU A 720 18.30 -24.11 -36.05
C GLU A 720 17.89 -25.07 -37.19
N ASP A 721 16.77 -24.79 -37.88
CA ASP A 721 16.21 -25.62 -38.94
C ASP A 721 15.89 -27.08 -38.46
N ASP A 722 15.71 -27.30 -37.14
CA ASP A 722 15.40 -28.62 -36.53
C ASP A 722 13.89 -28.78 -36.27
N PHE A 723 13.20 -29.36 -37.26
CA PHE A 723 11.76 -29.60 -37.17
C PHE A 723 11.39 -30.69 -36.15
N GLU A 724 12.16 -31.77 -36.05
CA GLU A 724 11.78 -32.91 -35.20
C GLU A 724 11.82 -32.51 -33.72
N GLN A 725 12.90 -31.88 -33.27
CA GLN A 725 13.01 -31.41 -31.89
C GLN A 725 12.02 -30.28 -31.59
N ALA A 726 11.81 -29.35 -32.54
CA ALA A 726 10.83 -28.29 -32.38
C ALA A 726 9.42 -28.85 -32.16
N ASN A 727 9.05 -29.85 -32.97
CA ASN A 727 7.74 -30.50 -32.88
C ASN A 727 7.57 -31.27 -31.55
N GLU A 728 8.59 -32.01 -31.13
CA GLU A 728 8.58 -32.74 -29.85
C GLU A 728 8.39 -31.80 -28.66
N ILE A 729 9.20 -30.74 -28.55
CA ILE A 729 9.13 -29.77 -27.45
C ILE A 729 7.78 -29.06 -27.42
N LEU A 730 7.23 -28.66 -28.57
CA LEU A 730 5.94 -27.96 -28.61
C LEU A 730 4.77 -28.89 -28.27
N ILE A 731 4.81 -30.15 -28.67
CA ILE A 731 3.82 -31.16 -28.27
C ILE A 731 3.92 -31.46 -26.77
N GLU A 732 5.13 -31.56 -26.23
CA GLU A 732 5.35 -31.74 -24.79
C GLU A 732 4.84 -30.53 -24.00
N ALA A 733 5.17 -29.31 -24.44
CA ALA A 733 4.66 -28.07 -23.88
C ALA A 733 3.12 -28.03 -23.92
N MET A 734 2.48 -28.50 -24.98
CA MET A 734 1.01 -28.63 -25.04
C MET A 734 0.43 -29.57 -23.96
N LYS A 735 1.17 -30.60 -23.53
CA LYS A 735 0.73 -31.55 -22.49
C LYS A 735 0.96 -31.00 -21.09
N LEU A 736 2.07 -30.31 -20.87
CA LEU A 736 2.51 -29.83 -19.56
C LEU A 736 1.90 -28.47 -19.18
N ASN A 737 1.73 -27.58 -20.16
CA ASN A 737 1.28 -26.22 -19.90
C ASN A 737 -0.18 -26.19 -19.47
N LYS A 738 -0.50 -25.38 -18.47
CA LYS A 738 -1.90 -25.10 -18.11
C LYS A 738 -2.62 -24.34 -19.22
N ASN A 739 -1.89 -23.54 -20.01
CA ASN A 739 -2.43 -22.84 -21.16
C ASN A 739 -1.85 -23.42 -22.46
N LYS A 740 -2.67 -24.20 -23.17
CA LYS A 740 -2.28 -24.86 -24.42
C LYS A 740 -2.26 -23.93 -25.64
N SER A 741 -2.78 -22.70 -25.53
CA SER A 741 -2.99 -21.79 -26.67
C SER A 741 -1.68 -21.36 -27.34
N TYR A 742 -0.62 -21.13 -26.55
CA TYR A 742 0.68 -20.72 -27.07
C TYR A 742 1.35 -21.81 -27.93
N PRO A 743 1.64 -23.01 -27.40
CA PRO A 743 2.31 -24.04 -28.19
C PRO A 743 1.44 -24.53 -29.36
N LYS A 744 0.10 -24.55 -29.20
CA LYS A 744 -0.85 -24.87 -30.28
C LYS A 744 -0.75 -23.88 -31.44
N LYS A 745 -0.68 -22.56 -31.18
CA LYS A 745 -0.49 -21.54 -32.24
C LYS A 745 0.86 -21.65 -32.93
N SER A 746 1.91 -22.00 -32.19
CA SER A 746 3.25 -22.23 -32.74
C SER A 746 3.24 -23.45 -33.68
N LEU A 747 2.66 -24.57 -33.25
CA LEU A 747 2.50 -25.78 -34.07
C LEU A 747 1.66 -25.53 -35.32
N LEU A 748 0.52 -24.85 -35.22
CA LEU A 748 -0.30 -24.51 -36.38
C LEU A 748 0.48 -23.67 -37.40
N ALA A 749 1.30 -22.72 -36.95
CA ALA A 749 2.14 -21.94 -37.84
C ALA A 749 3.22 -22.78 -38.53
N ILE A 750 3.87 -23.68 -37.79
CA ILE A 750 4.91 -24.58 -38.28
C ILE A 750 4.35 -25.62 -39.27
N TYR A 751 3.22 -26.26 -38.94
CA TYR A 751 2.57 -27.23 -39.80
C TYR A 751 2.10 -26.61 -41.11
N LYS A 752 1.55 -25.39 -41.04
CA LYS A 752 1.19 -24.62 -42.24
C LYS A 752 2.41 -24.30 -43.10
N ASP A 753 3.54 -23.94 -42.49
CA ASP A 753 4.78 -23.64 -43.20
C ASP A 753 5.42 -24.88 -43.85
N LYS A 754 5.31 -26.06 -43.21
CA LYS A 754 5.76 -27.36 -43.76
C LYS A 754 4.78 -28.01 -44.74
N GLY A 755 3.55 -27.51 -44.87
CA GLY A 755 2.51 -28.12 -45.71
C GLY A 755 1.93 -29.42 -45.13
N LEU A 756 1.94 -29.57 -43.80
CA LEU A 756 1.40 -30.74 -43.09
C LEU A 756 -0.11 -30.60 -42.84
N GLU A 757 -0.91 -30.64 -43.89
CA GLU A 757 -2.36 -30.36 -43.84
C GLU A 757 -3.11 -31.28 -42.87
N SER A 758 -2.83 -32.60 -42.87
CA SER A 758 -3.50 -33.55 -41.96
C SER A 758 -3.23 -33.25 -40.48
N ALA A 759 -1.98 -32.92 -40.12
CA ALA A 759 -1.62 -32.59 -38.73
C ALA A 759 -2.15 -31.21 -38.33
N PHE A 760 -2.25 -30.29 -39.28
CA PHE A 760 -2.86 -28.98 -39.10
C PHE A 760 -4.35 -29.11 -38.82
N ASP A 761 -5.10 -29.88 -39.61
CA ASP A 761 -6.54 -30.08 -39.45
C ASP A 761 -6.89 -30.85 -38.17
N GLU A 762 -6.10 -31.87 -37.80
CA GLU A 762 -6.25 -32.60 -36.54
C GLU A 762 -6.02 -31.67 -35.33
N LEU A 763 -5.00 -30.82 -35.39
CA LEU A 763 -4.73 -29.85 -34.33
C LEU A 763 -5.79 -28.74 -34.28
N GLN A 764 -6.32 -28.32 -35.43
CA GLN A 764 -7.34 -27.29 -35.53
C GLN A 764 -8.72 -27.78 -35.08
N SER A 765 -9.12 -29.02 -35.39
CA SER A 765 -10.40 -29.60 -34.93
C SER A 765 -10.48 -29.75 -33.41
N SER A 766 -9.34 -29.88 -32.73
CA SER A 766 -9.28 -29.81 -31.26
C SER A 766 -9.56 -28.40 -30.68
N ILE A 767 -9.79 -27.35 -31.51
CA ILE A 767 -10.12 -25.98 -31.08
C ILE A 767 -11.61 -25.81 -30.82
N GLU A 768 -12.47 -26.40 -31.65
CA GLU A 768 -13.94 -26.18 -31.56
C GLU A 768 -14.57 -26.80 -30.32
N ILE A 769 -13.85 -27.67 -29.59
CA ILE A 769 -14.31 -28.32 -28.36
C ILE A 769 -13.86 -27.56 -27.10
N GLU A 770 -12.78 -26.76 -27.18
CA GLU A 770 -12.24 -26.00 -26.02
C GLU A 770 -12.78 -24.55 -25.96
N ASP A 771 -13.17 -23.94 -27.09
CA ASP A 771 -13.69 -22.54 -27.13
C ASP A 771 -15.10 -22.37 -26.50
N ASP A 772 -15.79 -23.47 -26.16
CA ASP A 772 -17.07 -23.44 -25.43
C ASP A 772 -16.90 -23.43 -23.89
N GLU A 773 -15.67 -23.55 -23.37
CA GLU A 773 -15.38 -23.62 -21.91
C GLU A 773 -14.44 -22.53 -21.34
N ASP A 774 -14.00 -21.51 -22.11
CA ASP A 774 -13.05 -20.46 -21.67
C ASP A 774 -13.67 -19.05 -21.45
#